data_AF-A0A9D5YGD8-F1
#
_entry.id   AF-A0A9D5YGD8-F1
#
_cell.length_a   1.000
_cell.length_b   1.000
_cell.length_c   1.000
_cell.angle_alpha   90.00
_cell.angle_beta   90.00
_cell.angle_gamma   90.00
#
_symmetry.space_group_name_H-M   'P 1'
#
loop_
_entity.id
_entity.type
_entity.pdbx_description
1 polymer ?
#
loop_
_entity_poly.entity_id
_entity_poly.type
_entity_poly.pdbx_seq_one_letter_code
_entity_poly.pdbx_strand_id
1 'polypeptide(L)'
;MMKITEKKKKIISFSGTALSLIVLTISLIFYRREYLPWENLGLLFTLAAISCLAFCSLTVFVLLLKEKSVLKLSVKAFASLLVYVLVFFVLTLILNNVLGMNGHLDSIIGEMPANQFAITVTYIVIGLMTGILLCVFLNLVLNKRLMPLFGAILILIPCIYGVLELESIIPVCKSFYPAYRLFVSQGGTETADKNIFYDFAYSTEKLQPCDGLGKDTKIGISLAKNEREAFQLAVYSDKSNRIISAKCSDFSNEKGDSFPVRVFSEGFTEVPAYGRNIFTDMYPDALIPLSEDSRLTLTKDELTVLYVEAVSEKETPAGEYKATLSLYGDDGNEILSKEIKAEVRDFVLEEEYFPESAMGLFSSAFWELMGYENSGYGGNGGRREPLEDERQRVYEQYYNFLLEHHISPYVLPFDILDERADAYMSDPAVRTFQIPYSEDEEIIKKYYEKLSSNEEWAKKAFFYPIDEPKDEEAYNRYTEMTDYLAKLYPGYNMVTPFFVTDVEIGSGTYSSAALQSGKSSILCPISNIFDEEDFRKDLYGTLEENDDSRLWWYVCCGPTGEYNNLFVHQDAIRHRILFWQQYQRDIEGFLYWDSIYCDKGNPWETSKTWEKYEAAGDGCLIYPGRYMDIDEPVASLRLKNVADGMEDYAYLRICEEKMGSEWVDQKTAKISDSLTSYTDDDKLLQDIRNELANAICG
;
A
#
# COMPACT_ATOMS: atom_id res chain seq x y z
N MET A 1 36.28 -34.32 -39.54
CA MET A 1 36.20 -35.67 -38.92
C MET A 1 37.33 -35.85 -37.91
N MET A 2 36.95 -36.11 -36.66
CA MET A 2 37.65 -36.94 -35.65
C MET A 2 39.02 -36.51 -35.08
N LYS A 3 38.98 -35.72 -34.00
CA LYS A 3 39.69 -36.03 -32.74
C LYS A 3 38.74 -35.83 -31.56
N ILE A 4 37.78 -36.75 -31.44
CA ILE A 4 37.06 -36.94 -30.17
C ILE A 4 38.07 -37.61 -29.24
N THR A 5 38.58 -36.85 -28.27
CA THR A 5 39.47 -37.33 -27.20
C THR A 5 38.81 -38.46 -26.42
N GLU A 6 39.59 -39.49 -26.05
CA GLU A 6 39.13 -40.65 -25.26
C GLU A 6 38.33 -40.30 -24.00
N LYS A 7 38.55 -39.09 -23.45
CA LYS A 7 37.80 -38.52 -22.32
C LYS A 7 36.30 -38.33 -22.64
N LYS A 8 35.95 -37.85 -23.84
CA LYS A 8 34.55 -37.73 -24.30
C LYS A 8 33.95 -39.09 -24.66
N LYS A 9 34.73 -40.02 -25.22
CA LYS A 9 34.26 -41.40 -25.50
C LYS A 9 33.94 -42.17 -24.22
N LYS A 10 34.71 -42.02 -23.14
CA LYS A 10 34.40 -42.64 -21.84
C LYS A 10 33.15 -42.07 -21.18
N ILE A 11 32.95 -40.75 -21.25
CA ILE A 11 31.75 -40.09 -20.70
C ILE A 11 30.49 -40.50 -21.48
N ILE A 12 30.56 -40.53 -22.82
CA ILE A 12 29.44 -40.95 -23.69
C ILE A 12 29.14 -42.46 -23.54
N SER A 13 30.17 -43.28 -23.35
CA SER A 13 30.02 -44.72 -23.06
C SER A 13 29.35 -44.98 -21.70
N PHE A 14 29.63 -44.15 -20.68
CA PHE A 14 29.06 -44.28 -19.33
C PHE A 14 27.63 -43.72 -19.24
N SER A 15 27.34 -42.60 -19.93
CA SER A 15 25.98 -42.08 -20.05
C SER A 15 25.09 -43.06 -20.82
N GLY A 16 25.63 -43.78 -21.80
CA GLY A 16 24.94 -44.86 -22.49
C GLY A 16 24.55 -46.02 -21.56
N THR A 17 25.39 -46.39 -20.60
CA THR A 17 25.09 -47.46 -19.62
C THR A 17 24.06 -47.03 -18.59
N ALA A 18 24.13 -45.79 -18.10
CA ALA A 18 23.13 -45.22 -17.19
C ALA A 18 21.76 -45.07 -17.87
N LEU A 19 21.73 -44.59 -19.11
CA LEU A 19 20.49 -44.50 -19.89
C LEU A 19 19.93 -45.90 -20.22
N SER A 20 20.80 -46.88 -20.48
CA SER A 20 20.38 -48.27 -20.70
C SER A 20 19.80 -48.91 -19.45
N LEU A 21 20.33 -48.60 -18.26
CA LEU A 21 19.78 -49.04 -16.98
C LEU A 21 18.45 -48.36 -16.66
N ILE A 22 18.31 -47.06 -16.94
CA ILE A 22 17.04 -46.33 -16.81
C ILE A 22 15.99 -46.93 -17.74
N VAL A 23 16.34 -47.18 -19.01
CA VAL A 23 15.44 -47.83 -19.98
C VAL A 23 15.14 -49.27 -19.56
N LEU A 24 16.08 -50.04 -19.01
CA LEU A 24 15.84 -51.39 -18.51
C LEU A 24 14.92 -51.41 -17.29
N THR A 25 15.08 -50.45 -16.37
CA THR A 25 14.23 -50.28 -15.18
C THR A 25 12.82 -49.85 -15.59
N ILE A 26 12.69 -48.89 -16.50
CA ILE A 26 11.39 -48.46 -17.06
C ILE A 26 10.75 -49.63 -17.84
N SER A 27 11.53 -50.38 -18.62
CA SER A 27 11.02 -51.54 -19.37
C SER A 27 10.60 -52.70 -18.46
N LEU A 28 11.30 -52.93 -17.35
CA LEU A 28 10.92 -53.91 -16.32
C LEU A 28 9.64 -53.50 -15.57
N ILE A 29 9.44 -52.19 -15.38
CA ILE A 29 8.20 -51.60 -14.82
C ILE A 29 7.03 -51.80 -15.80
N PHE A 30 7.24 -51.59 -17.11
CA PHE A 30 6.20 -51.81 -18.12
C PHE A 30 5.95 -53.31 -18.42
N TYR A 31 6.95 -54.18 -18.31
CA TYR A 31 6.82 -55.63 -18.55
C TYR A 31 6.03 -56.35 -17.43
N ARG A 32 5.96 -55.79 -16.21
CA ARG A 32 5.21 -56.35 -15.07
C ARG A 32 3.84 -55.70 -14.83
N ARG A 33 3.26 -55.04 -15.84
CA ARG A 33 1.99 -54.31 -15.75
C ARG A 33 0.77 -55.18 -15.38
N GLU A 34 0.86 -56.51 -15.48
CA GLU A 34 -0.25 -57.42 -15.15
C GLU A 34 -0.33 -57.88 -13.67
N TYR A 35 0.63 -57.52 -12.79
CA TYR A 35 0.67 -58.11 -11.43
C TYR A 35 0.98 -57.16 -10.25
N LEU A 36 0.94 -55.83 -10.41
CA LEU A 36 1.16 -54.90 -9.28
C LEU A 36 -0.01 -53.90 -9.08
N PRO A 37 -0.63 -53.84 -7.88
CA PRO A 37 -1.65 -52.83 -7.56
C PRO A 37 -1.03 -51.43 -7.39
N TRP A 38 -1.81 -50.40 -7.76
CA TRP A 38 -1.42 -48.97 -7.82
C TRP A 38 -0.80 -48.42 -6.53
N GLU A 39 -1.16 -49.00 -5.39
CA GLU A 39 -0.79 -48.60 -4.04
C GLU A 39 0.71 -48.76 -3.75
N ASN A 40 1.41 -49.61 -4.52
CA ASN A 40 2.84 -49.90 -4.34
C ASN A 40 3.75 -49.19 -5.36
N LEU A 41 3.20 -48.43 -6.32
CA LEU A 41 4.02 -47.69 -7.29
C LEU A 41 4.81 -46.56 -6.62
N GLY A 42 4.23 -45.88 -5.63
CA GLY A 42 4.90 -44.80 -4.88
C GLY A 42 6.19 -45.29 -4.19
N LEU A 43 6.14 -46.45 -3.52
CA LEU A 43 7.31 -47.03 -2.87
C LEU A 43 8.39 -47.44 -3.89
N LEU A 44 7.99 -47.96 -5.05
CA LEU A 44 8.92 -48.37 -6.10
C LEU A 44 9.61 -47.17 -6.76
N PHE A 45 8.87 -46.08 -7.01
CA PHE A 45 9.44 -44.81 -7.51
C PHE A 45 10.38 -44.18 -6.48
N THR A 46 10.03 -44.21 -5.20
CA THR A 46 10.89 -43.75 -4.10
C THR A 46 12.18 -44.57 -4.03
N LEU A 47 12.11 -45.90 -4.11
CA LEU A 47 13.29 -46.78 -4.13
C LEU A 47 14.16 -46.57 -5.38
N ALA A 48 13.56 -46.32 -6.54
CA ALA A 48 14.29 -46.00 -7.78
C ALA A 48 15.00 -44.64 -7.71
N ALA A 49 14.34 -43.62 -7.14
CA ALA A 49 14.91 -42.31 -6.90
C ALA A 49 16.05 -42.35 -5.86
N ILE A 50 15.87 -43.09 -4.76
CA ILE A 50 16.91 -43.34 -3.75
C ILE A 50 18.13 -44.03 -4.39
N SER A 51 17.91 -45.03 -5.25
CA SER A 51 18.98 -45.74 -5.94
C SER A 51 19.75 -44.83 -6.89
N CYS A 52 19.05 -43.94 -7.62
CA CYS A 52 19.68 -42.95 -8.48
C CYS A 52 20.50 -41.91 -7.69
N LEU A 53 19.95 -41.39 -6.60
CA LEU A 53 20.62 -40.41 -5.73
C LEU A 53 21.86 -41.00 -5.04
N ALA A 54 21.78 -42.25 -4.57
CA ALA A 54 22.92 -42.96 -4.01
C ALA A 54 24.02 -43.18 -5.05
N PHE A 55 23.66 -43.52 -6.29
CA PHE A 55 24.62 -43.74 -7.37
C PHE A 55 25.27 -42.44 -7.84
N CYS A 56 24.52 -41.33 -7.95
CA CYS A 56 25.04 -40.00 -8.23
C CYS A 56 26.00 -39.52 -7.13
N SER A 57 25.64 -39.72 -5.86
CA SER A 57 26.47 -39.35 -4.71
C SER A 57 27.76 -40.15 -4.64
N LEU A 58 27.70 -41.47 -4.92
CA LEU A 58 28.89 -42.33 -5.00
C LEU A 58 29.79 -41.95 -6.19
N THR A 59 29.19 -41.53 -7.31
CA THR A 59 29.92 -41.07 -8.49
C THR A 59 30.66 -39.76 -8.22
N VAL A 60 30.01 -38.80 -7.56
CA VAL A 60 30.63 -37.54 -7.11
C VAL A 60 31.75 -37.83 -6.10
N PHE A 61 31.55 -38.76 -5.16
CA PHE A 61 32.57 -39.20 -4.20
C PHE A 61 33.81 -39.81 -4.88
N VAL A 62 33.62 -40.67 -5.88
CA VAL A 62 34.73 -41.27 -6.66
C VAL A 62 35.45 -40.24 -7.53
N LEU A 63 34.75 -39.23 -8.03
CA LEU A 63 35.35 -38.11 -8.78
C LEU A 63 36.19 -37.21 -7.86
N LEU A 64 35.70 -36.91 -6.65
CA LEU A 64 36.42 -36.13 -5.63
C LEU A 64 37.66 -36.85 -5.10
N LEU A 65 37.64 -38.18 -4.99
CA LEU A 65 38.80 -38.98 -4.56
C LEU A 65 39.93 -39.06 -5.61
N LYS A 66 39.65 -38.80 -6.89
CA LYS A 66 40.64 -38.85 -7.98
C LYS A 66 41.43 -37.56 -8.17
N GLU A 67 40.99 -36.44 -7.62
CA GLU A 67 41.71 -35.16 -7.66
C GLU A 67 42.45 -34.91 -6.34
N LYS A 68 43.77 -35.15 -6.33
CA LYS A 68 44.65 -34.89 -5.17
C LYS A 68 44.66 -33.43 -4.69
N SER A 69 44.08 -32.49 -5.44
CA SER A 69 44.03 -31.06 -5.12
C SER A 69 42.86 -30.62 -4.23
N VAL A 70 41.86 -31.49 -3.95
CA VAL A 70 40.65 -31.12 -3.18
C VAL A 70 40.77 -31.45 -1.68
N LEU A 71 41.87 -32.06 -1.23
CA LEU A 71 42.05 -32.47 0.18
C LEU A 71 42.09 -31.31 1.22
N LYS A 72 42.16 -30.04 0.80
CA LYS A 72 42.05 -28.87 1.72
C LYS A 72 40.61 -28.41 1.98
N LEU A 73 39.61 -28.95 1.29
CA LEU A 73 38.18 -28.74 1.59
C LEU A 73 37.70 -29.66 2.74
N SER A 74 38.60 -30.00 3.66
CA SER A 74 38.38 -30.98 4.72
C SER A 74 37.85 -30.31 6.00
N VAL A 75 36.99 -31.04 6.71
CA VAL A 75 36.27 -30.69 7.95
C VAL A 75 34.92 -29.98 7.75
N LYS A 76 34.82 -28.79 7.14
CA LYS A 76 33.50 -28.10 7.04
C LYS A 76 32.49 -28.82 6.13
N ALA A 77 32.91 -29.27 4.95
CA ALA A 77 32.04 -30.05 4.06
C ALA A 77 31.66 -31.42 4.66
N PHE A 78 32.55 -32.01 5.46
CA PHE A 78 32.31 -33.27 6.17
C PHE A 78 31.34 -33.07 7.34
N ALA A 79 31.46 -31.97 8.09
CA ALA A 79 30.54 -31.60 9.17
C ALA A 79 29.14 -31.29 8.63
N SER A 80 29.05 -30.55 7.52
CA SER A 80 27.76 -30.32 6.84
C SER A 80 27.13 -31.64 6.40
N LEU A 81 27.89 -32.54 5.76
CA LEU A 81 27.39 -33.85 5.34
C LEU A 81 26.93 -34.72 6.53
N LEU A 82 27.62 -34.66 7.67
CA LEU A 82 27.25 -35.38 8.89
C LEU A 82 25.96 -34.81 9.51
N VAL A 83 25.80 -33.48 9.50
CA VAL A 83 24.57 -32.78 9.91
C VAL A 83 23.42 -33.16 8.98
N TYR A 84 23.65 -33.25 7.66
CA TYR A 84 22.64 -33.73 6.70
C TYR A 84 22.19 -35.16 6.97
N VAL A 85 23.10 -36.09 7.31
CA VAL A 85 22.75 -37.48 7.65
C VAL A 85 21.98 -37.54 8.98
N LEU A 86 22.34 -36.72 9.96
CA LEU A 86 21.66 -36.64 11.25
C LEU A 86 20.24 -36.05 11.13
N VAL A 87 20.09 -34.94 10.40
CA VAL A 87 18.79 -34.31 10.13
C VAL A 87 17.89 -35.27 9.34
N PHE A 88 18.44 -35.98 8.36
CA PHE A 88 17.72 -37.01 7.61
C PHE A 88 17.26 -38.18 8.52
N PHE A 89 18.11 -38.66 9.43
CA PHE A 89 17.77 -39.75 10.35
C PHE A 89 16.68 -39.33 11.35
N VAL A 90 16.77 -38.10 11.89
CA VAL A 90 15.76 -37.52 12.79
C VAL A 90 14.43 -37.31 12.07
N LEU A 91 14.44 -36.79 10.84
CA LEU A 91 13.21 -36.60 10.06
C LEU A 91 12.57 -37.92 9.64
N THR A 92 13.37 -38.95 9.34
CA THR A 92 12.85 -40.31 9.05
C THR A 92 12.20 -40.94 10.29
N LEU A 93 12.76 -40.69 11.49
CA LEU A 93 12.16 -41.09 12.76
C LEU A 93 10.87 -40.31 13.07
N ILE A 94 10.83 -39.00 12.76
CA ILE A 94 9.63 -38.17 12.90
C ILE A 94 8.55 -38.64 11.93
N LEU A 95 8.88 -38.92 10.66
CA LEU A 95 7.95 -39.47 9.66
C LEU A 95 7.39 -40.85 10.08
N ASN A 96 8.21 -41.72 10.66
CA ASN A 96 7.74 -43.00 11.21
C ASN A 96 6.81 -42.82 12.41
N ASN A 97 7.02 -41.78 13.25
CA ASN A 97 6.15 -41.48 14.38
C ASN A 97 4.85 -40.76 13.96
N VAL A 98 4.90 -39.88 12.96
CA VAL A 98 3.72 -39.18 12.41
C VAL A 98 2.77 -40.15 11.71
N LEU A 99 3.31 -41.17 11.01
CA LEU A 99 2.51 -42.27 10.45
C LEU A 99 1.87 -43.18 11.54
N GLY A 100 2.27 -43.04 12.81
CA GLY A 100 1.71 -43.76 13.96
C GLY A 100 0.65 -42.97 14.76
N MET A 101 0.41 -41.69 14.46
CA MET A 101 -0.51 -40.84 15.22
C MET A 101 -1.77 -40.48 14.42
N ASN A 102 -2.66 -41.45 14.20
CA ASN A 102 -3.96 -41.27 13.55
C ASN A 102 -5.03 -40.59 14.45
N GLY A 103 -4.75 -39.47 15.12
CA GLY A 103 -5.75 -38.90 16.03
C GLY A 103 -5.74 -37.41 16.35
N HIS A 104 -4.75 -36.61 15.91
CA HIS A 104 -4.65 -35.20 16.33
C HIS A 104 -4.34 -34.19 15.20
N LEU A 105 -4.50 -34.58 13.93
CA LEU A 105 -4.22 -33.70 12.79
C LEU A 105 -5.46 -32.98 12.22
N ASP A 106 -6.67 -33.37 12.63
CA ASP A 106 -7.92 -32.85 12.07
C ASP A 106 -8.24 -31.40 12.48
N SER A 107 -7.58 -30.84 13.51
CA SER A 107 -7.81 -29.45 13.95
C SER A 107 -6.90 -28.42 13.28
N ILE A 108 -5.88 -28.84 12.53
CA ILE A 108 -4.89 -27.95 11.89
C ILE A 108 -5.04 -27.93 10.37
N ILE A 109 -5.61 -28.99 9.78
CA ILE A 109 -5.64 -29.19 8.34
C ILE A 109 -7.10 -29.23 7.91
N GLY A 110 -7.58 -28.13 7.31
CA GLY A 110 -8.87 -28.14 6.62
C GLY A 110 -8.89 -29.24 5.56
N GLU A 111 -9.91 -30.11 5.64
CA GLU A 111 -10.39 -31.12 4.68
C GLU A 111 -9.39 -31.97 3.86
N MET A 112 -8.08 -31.97 4.13
CA MET A 112 -7.11 -32.81 3.42
C MET A 112 -6.89 -34.16 4.12
N PRO A 113 -7.16 -35.31 3.46
CA PRO A 113 -6.85 -36.64 3.97
C PRO A 113 -5.37 -36.78 4.37
N ALA A 114 -5.09 -37.38 5.54
CA ALA A 114 -3.75 -37.51 6.11
C ALA A 114 -2.72 -38.19 5.17
N ASN A 115 -3.17 -39.10 4.30
CA ASN A 115 -2.33 -39.72 3.28
C ASN A 115 -1.91 -38.74 2.17
N GLN A 116 -2.80 -37.85 1.73
CA GLN A 116 -2.49 -36.78 0.79
C GLN A 116 -1.56 -35.73 1.43
N PHE A 117 -1.74 -35.41 2.71
CA PHE A 117 -0.83 -34.52 3.43
C PHE A 117 0.59 -35.09 3.53
N ALA A 118 0.74 -36.34 3.95
CA ALA A 118 2.05 -36.99 4.03
C ALA A 118 2.75 -37.09 2.66
N ILE A 119 1.99 -37.38 1.61
CA ILE A 119 2.49 -37.40 0.23
C ILE A 119 2.94 -35.99 -0.21
N THR A 120 2.14 -34.97 0.08
CA THR A 120 2.42 -33.56 -0.27
C THR A 120 3.67 -33.04 0.43
N VAL A 121 3.79 -33.28 1.74
CA VAL A 121 4.98 -32.92 2.53
C VAL A 121 6.21 -33.66 1.99
N THR A 122 6.08 -34.93 1.62
CA THR A 122 7.18 -35.71 1.03
C THR A 122 7.64 -35.12 -0.30
N TYR A 123 6.72 -34.71 -1.19
CA TYR A 123 7.07 -34.08 -2.46
C TYR A 123 7.67 -32.68 -2.29
N ILE A 124 7.20 -31.89 -1.34
CA ILE A 124 7.78 -30.58 -0.99
C ILE A 124 9.23 -30.76 -0.50
N VAL A 125 9.46 -31.71 0.42
CA VAL A 125 10.79 -32.00 0.95
C VAL A 125 11.73 -32.53 -0.14
N ILE A 126 11.25 -33.39 -1.03
CA ILE A 126 12.04 -33.88 -2.18
C ILE A 126 12.35 -32.73 -3.14
N GLY A 127 11.37 -31.87 -3.48
CA GLY A 127 11.56 -30.70 -4.33
C GLY A 127 12.61 -29.72 -3.77
N LEU A 128 12.50 -29.40 -2.48
CA LEU A 128 13.46 -28.57 -1.75
C LEU A 128 14.87 -29.18 -1.76
N MET A 129 14.98 -30.46 -1.41
CA MET A 129 16.27 -31.17 -1.39
C MET A 129 16.92 -31.20 -2.77
N THR A 130 16.14 -31.45 -3.83
CA THR A 130 16.64 -31.53 -5.20
C THR A 130 17.04 -30.16 -5.75
N GLY A 131 16.27 -29.11 -5.44
CA GLY A 131 16.58 -27.72 -5.79
C GLY A 131 17.86 -27.23 -5.11
N ILE A 132 18.03 -27.51 -3.82
CA ILE A 132 19.23 -27.14 -3.05
C ILE A 132 20.47 -27.89 -3.59
N LEU A 133 20.36 -29.20 -3.84
CA LEU A 133 21.43 -30.01 -4.45
C LEU A 133 21.84 -29.48 -5.83
N LEU A 134 20.88 -29.09 -6.67
CA LEU A 134 21.14 -28.52 -7.99
C LEU A 134 21.80 -27.14 -7.89
N CYS A 135 21.39 -26.29 -6.96
CA CYS A 135 22.02 -25.00 -6.72
C CYS A 135 23.45 -25.12 -6.23
N VAL A 136 23.71 -26.00 -5.27
CA VAL A 136 25.07 -26.26 -4.78
C VAL A 136 25.94 -26.80 -5.91
N PHE A 137 25.42 -27.71 -6.74
CA PHE A 137 26.12 -28.22 -7.91
C PHE A 137 26.41 -27.14 -8.97
N LEU A 138 25.43 -26.32 -9.32
CA LEU A 138 25.59 -25.25 -10.33
C LEU A 138 26.51 -24.12 -9.84
N ASN A 139 26.47 -23.77 -8.54
CA ASN A 139 27.41 -22.82 -7.94
C ASN A 139 28.85 -23.37 -7.93
N LEU A 140 29.03 -24.66 -7.58
CA LEU A 140 30.35 -25.29 -7.53
C LEU A 140 30.95 -25.56 -8.92
N VAL A 141 30.12 -25.77 -9.95
CA VAL A 141 30.59 -26.18 -11.30
C VAL A 141 30.64 -25.03 -12.31
N LEU A 142 29.72 -24.06 -12.25
CA LEU A 142 29.54 -23.07 -13.33
C LEU A 142 29.85 -21.61 -12.96
N ASN A 143 30.07 -21.30 -11.68
CA ASN A 143 30.50 -19.98 -11.19
C ASN A 143 29.69 -18.80 -11.81
N LYS A 144 28.37 -18.97 -11.98
CA LYS A 144 27.45 -17.93 -12.48
C LYS A 144 26.20 -17.84 -11.60
N ARG A 145 25.82 -16.61 -11.26
CA ARG A 145 24.59 -16.22 -10.54
C ARG A 145 23.36 -16.54 -11.39
N LEU A 146 22.72 -17.67 -11.16
CA LEU A 146 21.46 -18.11 -11.82
C LEU A 146 20.36 -18.33 -10.78
N MET A 147 20.20 -17.37 -9.85
CA MET A 147 19.22 -17.43 -8.77
C MET A 147 17.77 -17.12 -9.16
N PRO A 148 17.46 -16.33 -10.23
CA PRO A 148 16.08 -16.17 -10.70
C PRO A 148 15.43 -17.49 -11.17
N LEU A 149 16.25 -18.44 -11.65
CA LEU A 149 15.79 -19.78 -12.00
C LEU A 149 15.38 -20.62 -10.77
N PHE A 150 15.88 -20.28 -9.57
CA PHE A 150 15.62 -21.04 -8.34
C PHE A 150 14.20 -20.83 -7.82
N GLY A 151 13.72 -19.57 -7.83
CA GLY A 151 12.32 -19.24 -7.54
C GLY A 151 11.38 -19.90 -8.57
N ALA A 152 11.72 -19.81 -9.86
CA ALA A 152 10.95 -20.44 -10.92
C ALA A 152 10.87 -21.97 -10.77
N ILE A 153 11.95 -22.65 -10.37
CA ILE A 153 11.97 -24.11 -10.17
C ILE A 153 11.20 -24.53 -8.91
N LEU A 154 11.27 -23.75 -7.83
CA LEU A 154 10.48 -23.99 -6.60
C LEU A 154 8.97 -23.82 -6.85
N ILE A 155 8.58 -22.89 -7.71
CA ILE A 155 7.18 -22.68 -8.15
C ILE A 155 6.75 -23.78 -9.13
N LEU A 156 7.62 -24.19 -10.06
CA LEU A 156 7.27 -25.18 -11.08
C LEU A 156 7.07 -26.59 -10.51
N ILE A 157 7.77 -27.01 -9.45
CA ILE A 157 7.66 -28.38 -8.95
C ILE A 157 6.25 -28.71 -8.41
N PRO A 158 5.63 -27.91 -7.52
CA PRO A 158 4.26 -28.18 -7.08
C PRO A 158 3.23 -28.04 -8.21
N CYS A 159 3.43 -27.09 -9.15
CA CYS A 159 2.55 -26.88 -10.30
C CYS A 159 2.62 -28.03 -11.32
N ILE A 160 3.80 -28.62 -11.54
CA ILE A 160 3.99 -29.79 -12.44
C ILE A 160 3.30 -31.05 -11.88
N TYR A 161 3.13 -31.15 -10.55
CA TYR A 161 2.44 -32.28 -9.91
C TYR A 161 0.96 -32.01 -9.62
N GLY A 162 0.42 -30.83 -9.95
CA GLY A 162 -1.01 -30.51 -9.85
C GLY A 162 -1.58 -30.53 -8.42
N VAL A 163 -0.73 -30.32 -7.40
CA VAL A 163 -1.11 -30.49 -5.98
C VAL A 163 -1.51 -29.18 -5.31
N LEU A 164 -1.08 -28.01 -5.83
CA LEU A 164 -1.34 -26.70 -5.23
C LEU A 164 -1.61 -25.65 -6.31
N GLU A 165 -2.57 -24.75 -6.06
CA GLU A 165 -2.72 -23.51 -6.84
C GLU A 165 -1.52 -22.57 -6.54
N LEU A 166 -1.11 -21.77 -7.53
CA LEU A 166 0.06 -20.88 -7.42
C LEU A 166 -0.03 -19.96 -6.19
N GLU A 167 -1.25 -19.53 -5.86
CA GLU A 167 -1.57 -18.65 -4.71
C GLU A 167 -1.28 -19.29 -3.35
N SER A 168 -1.39 -20.63 -3.22
CA SER A 168 -1.16 -21.34 -1.95
C SER A 168 0.33 -21.48 -1.62
N ILE A 169 1.22 -21.25 -2.59
CA ILE A 169 2.67 -21.43 -2.47
C ILE A 169 3.35 -20.13 -2.03
N ILE A 170 2.76 -18.97 -2.32
CA ILE A 170 3.31 -17.63 -2.02
C ILE A 170 3.60 -17.45 -0.51
N PRO A 171 2.70 -17.80 0.43
CA PRO A 171 2.97 -17.66 1.86
C PRO A 171 4.13 -18.56 2.32
N VAL A 172 4.22 -19.78 1.77
CA VAL A 172 5.31 -20.72 2.07
C VAL A 172 6.65 -20.20 1.53
N CYS A 173 6.68 -19.65 0.31
CA CYS A 173 7.85 -19.00 -0.25
C CYS A 173 8.29 -17.76 0.55
N LYS A 174 7.35 -16.92 1.01
CA LYS A 174 7.64 -15.78 1.90
C LYS A 174 7.98 -16.20 3.34
N SER A 175 7.59 -17.40 3.79
CA SER A 175 8.08 -17.97 5.07
C SER A 175 9.58 -18.27 5.01
N PHE A 176 10.13 -18.49 3.82
CA PHE A 176 11.58 -18.56 3.57
C PHE A 176 12.20 -17.19 3.26
N TYR A 177 11.42 -16.10 3.27
CA TYR A 177 11.92 -14.74 3.06
C TYR A 177 13.06 -14.37 4.03
N PRO A 178 13.03 -14.73 5.33
CA PRO A 178 14.18 -14.53 6.22
C PRO A 178 15.45 -15.28 5.78
N ALA A 179 15.30 -16.46 5.17
CA ALA A 179 16.43 -17.19 4.59
C ALA A 179 16.86 -16.60 3.24
N TYR A 180 15.93 -16.05 2.45
CA TYR A 180 16.20 -15.28 1.23
C TYR A 180 16.94 -13.96 1.53
N ARG A 181 16.60 -13.26 2.64
CA ARG A 181 17.31 -12.08 3.16
C ARG A 181 18.81 -12.32 3.35
N LEU A 182 19.24 -13.55 3.66
CA LEU A 182 20.66 -13.90 3.79
C LEU A 182 21.41 -13.98 2.44
N PHE A 183 20.71 -13.97 1.30
CA PHE A 183 21.30 -14.16 -0.03
C PHE A 183 21.04 -13.02 -1.03
N VAL A 184 20.14 -12.08 -0.73
CA VAL A 184 19.95 -10.86 -1.52
C VAL A 184 21.02 -9.86 -1.12
N SER A 185 21.80 -9.36 -2.09
CA SER A 185 22.61 -8.18 -1.83
C SER A 185 21.65 -6.99 -1.70
N GLN A 186 21.67 -6.29 -0.57
CA GLN A 186 20.84 -5.10 -0.36
C GLN A 186 21.14 -3.93 -1.31
N GLY A 187 22.14 -4.05 -2.19
CA GLY A 187 22.33 -3.12 -3.29
C GLY A 187 22.78 -1.74 -2.83
N GLY A 188 22.22 -0.69 -3.42
CA GLY A 188 22.51 0.70 -3.05
C GLY A 188 23.81 1.26 -3.62
N THR A 189 23.98 2.56 -3.39
CA THR A 189 25.19 3.32 -3.69
C THR A 189 25.93 3.64 -2.40
N GLU A 190 27.25 3.38 -2.37
CA GLU A 190 28.10 3.71 -1.23
C GLU A 190 28.10 5.23 -0.96
N THR A 191 27.96 5.61 0.30
CA THR A 191 28.30 6.96 0.78
C THR A 191 29.81 7.08 1.01
N ALA A 192 30.29 8.24 1.49
CA ALA A 192 31.68 8.38 1.92
C ALA A 192 32.04 7.48 3.12
N ASP A 193 31.04 7.14 3.95
CA ASP A 193 31.15 6.00 4.86
C ASP A 193 30.83 4.71 4.09
N LYS A 194 31.86 3.91 3.83
CA LYS A 194 31.79 2.68 3.02
C LYS A 194 30.88 1.59 3.60
N ASN A 195 30.33 1.80 4.78
CA ASN A 195 29.39 0.89 5.44
C ASN A 195 27.94 1.37 5.32
N ILE A 196 27.70 2.58 4.81
CA ILE A 196 26.37 3.18 4.65
C ILE A 196 26.08 3.33 3.16
N PHE A 197 24.89 2.89 2.77
CA PHE A 197 24.42 2.82 1.40
C PHE A 197 23.11 3.58 1.27
N TYR A 198 22.87 4.18 0.11
CA TYR A 198 21.64 4.92 -0.16
C TYR A 198 21.10 4.65 -1.56
N ASP A 199 19.83 5.00 -1.73
CA ASP A 199 19.09 5.00 -3.00
C ASP A 199 17.99 6.06 -2.95
N PHE A 200 17.66 6.63 -4.11
CA PHE A 200 16.50 7.52 -4.23
C PHE A 200 15.29 6.73 -4.71
N ALA A 201 14.12 7.09 -4.19
CA ALA A 201 12.83 6.50 -4.54
C ALA A 201 11.76 7.59 -4.68
N TYR A 202 10.69 7.29 -5.40
CA TYR A 202 9.53 8.18 -5.53
C TYR A 202 8.72 8.24 -4.23
N SER A 203 7.96 9.32 -4.01
CA SER A 203 7.06 9.48 -2.85
C SER A 203 5.91 8.46 -2.79
N THR A 204 5.67 7.74 -3.88
CA THR A 204 4.62 6.73 -4.06
C THR A 204 5.09 5.30 -3.77
N GLU A 205 6.39 5.10 -3.49
CA GLU A 205 6.95 3.80 -3.11
C GLU A 205 6.79 3.54 -1.60
N LYS A 206 6.42 2.32 -1.20
CA LYS A 206 6.46 1.88 0.21
C LYS A 206 7.62 0.93 0.44
N LEU A 207 8.77 1.50 0.84
CA LEU A 207 9.98 0.74 1.07
C LEU A 207 9.95 0.08 2.45
N GLN A 208 9.87 -1.25 2.47
CA GLN A 208 9.91 -2.03 3.70
C GLN A 208 11.33 -2.04 4.29
N PRO A 209 11.50 -2.25 5.61
CA PRO A 209 12.81 -2.26 6.25
C PRO A 209 13.80 -3.26 5.62
N CYS A 210 13.32 -4.29 4.94
CA CYS A 210 14.15 -5.35 4.36
C CYS A 210 14.37 -5.27 2.87
N ASP A 211 13.82 -4.26 2.20
CA ASP A 211 13.89 -4.16 0.76
C ASP A 211 15.33 -3.95 0.30
N GLY A 212 15.61 -4.49 -0.89
CA GLY A 212 16.88 -4.26 -1.54
C GLY A 212 16.86 -2.90 -2.23
N LEU A 213 17.91 -2.12 -2.05
CA LEU A 213 18.10 -0.86 -2.74
C LEU A 213 18.55 -1.05 -4.19
N GLY A 214 18.05 -0.17 -5.06
CA GLY A 214 18.55 0.09 -6.40
C GLY A 214 19.89 0.81 -6.40
N LYS A 215 20.11 1.70 -7.38
CA LYS A 215 21.36 2.46 -7.56
C LYS A 215 21.12 3.85 -8.11
N ASP A 216 19.94 4.39 -7.87
CA ASP A 216 19.54 5.72 -8.29
C ASP A 216 20.25 6.75 -7.42
N THR A 217 21.09 7.55 -8.07
CA THR A 217 21.97 8.52 -7.41
C THR A 217 21.50 9.96 -7.60
N LYS A 218 20.35 10.12 -8.25
CA LYS A 218 19.73 11.39 -8.60
C LYS A 218 18.21 11.22 -8.58
N ILE A 219 17.54 12.26 -8.14
CA ILE A 219 16.10 12.44 -8.25
C ILE A 219 15.83 13.92 -8.45
N GLY A 220 14.69 14.23 -9.05
CA GLY A 220 14.20 15.59 -9.21
C GLY A 220 12.69 15.57 -9.14
N ILE A 221 12.12 16.70 -8.75
CA ILE A 221 10.69 16.90 -8.62
C ILE A 221 10.22 18.02 -9.54
N SER A 222 8.96 17.98 -9.91
CA SER A 222 8.28 19.00 -10.71
C SER A 222 6.97 19.31 -10.02
N LEU A 223 6.71 20.59 -9.79
CA LEU A 223 5.51 21.06 -9.10
C LEU A 223 5.06 22.41 -9.68
N ALA A 224 3.78 22.67 -9.69
CA ALA A 224 3.13 23.93 -9.93
C ALA A 224 3.35 24.89 -8.75
N LYS A 225 2.83 26.11 -8.89
CA LYS A 225 2.72 27.05 -7.76
C LYS A 225 1.53 26.63 -6.92
N ASN A 226 1.65 26.73 -5.60
CA ASN A 226 0.65 26.24 -4.64
C ASN A 226 0.47 24.71 -4.68
N GLU A 227 1.57 23.98 -4.81
CA GLU A 227 1.59 22.51 -4.85
C GLU A 227 2.67 21.97 -3.91
N ARG A 228 2.46 20.74 -3.45
CA ARG A 228 3.44 19.96 -2.70
C ARG A 228 3.97 18.83 -3.58
N GLU A 229 5.26 18.55 -3.47
CA GLU A 229 5.83 17.37 -4.12
C GLU A 229 6.98 16.83 -3.29
N ALA A 230 7.16 15.51 -3.32
CA ALA A 230 8.13 14.85 -2.48
C ALA A 230 8.92 13.76 -3.21
N PHE A 231 9.98 13.33 -2.55
CA PHE A 231 10.76 12.16 -2.92
C PHE A 231 11.31 11.48 -1.67
N GLN A 232 11.88 10.30 -1.83
CA GLN A 232 12.43 9.53 -0.72
C GLN A 232 13.95 9.29 -0.88
N LEU A 233 14.64 9.25 0.25
CA LEU A 233 16.01 8.74 0.36
C LEU A 233 16.01 7.54 1.32
N ALA A 234 16.20 6.35 0.76
CA ALA A 234 16.37 5.14 1.55
C ALA A 234 17.84 4.93 1.90
N VAL A 235 18.12 4.61 3.16
CA VAL A 235 19.47 4.46 3.69
C VAL A 235 19.56 3.20 4.54
N TYR A 236 20.61 2.40 4.38
CA TYR A 236 20.92 1.32 5.32
C TYR A 236 22.41 1.26 5.65
N SER A 237 22.73 0.51 6.69
CA SER A 237 24.11 0.24 7.10
C SER A 237 24.41 -1.26 7.14
N ASP A 238 25.59 -1.68 6.68
CA ASP A 238 26.06 -3.07 6.83
C ASP A 238 26.66 -3.36 8.23
N LYS A 239 26.63 -2.34 9.11
CA LYS A 239 26.98 -2.40 10.53
C LYS A 239 25.79 -2.00 11.40
N SER A 240 25.71 -2.55 12.61
CA SER A 240 24.68 -2.16 13.58
C SER A 240 25.08 -0.87 14.32
N ASN A 241 24.08 -0.15 14.85
CA ASN A 241 24.25 1.00 15.75
C ASN A 241 25.07 2.14 15.13
N ARG A 242 24.89 2.40 13.83
CA ARG A 242 25.39 3.64 13.23
C ARG A 242 24.38 4.73 13.51
N ILE A 243 24.85 5.93 13.81
CA ILE A 243 23.98 7.09 13.99
C ILE A 243 24.27 8.04 12.82
N ILE A 244 23.20 8.55 12.22
CA ILE A 244 23.26 9.60 11.22
C ILE A 244 22.34 10.76 11.61
N SER A 245 22.59 11.92 11.02
CA SER A 245 21.63 13.02 10.97
C SER A 245 21.47 13.48 9.53
N ALA A 246 20.27 13.92 9.16
CA ALA A 246 19.95 14.41 7.83
C ALA A 246 19.64 15.90 7.85
N LYS A 247 20.07 16.64 6.82
CA LYS A 247 19.71 18.03 6.60
C LYS A 247 19.40 18.24 5.13
N CYS A 248 18.38 19.02 4.83
CA CYS A 248 18.10 19.48 3.48
C CYS A 248 17.98 21.01 3.53
N SER A 249 18.67 21.71 2.64
CA SER A 249 18.47 23.15 2.50
C SER A 249 17.11 23.43 1.87
N ASP A 250 16.56 24.63 2.11
CA ASP A 250 15.48 25.15 1.28
C ASP A 250 15.87 25.13 -0.20
N PHE A 251 14.86 24.98 -1.06
CA PHE A 251 15.05 25.09 -2.50
C PHE A 251 15.25 26.57 -2.85
N SER A 252 16.31 26.88 -3.58
CA SER A 252 16.63 28.25 -3.99
C SER A 252 17.04 28.34 -5.46
N ASN A 253 16.82 29.50 -6.08
CA ASN A 253 17.21 29.76 -7.47
C ASN A 253 18.33 30.82 -7.56
N GLU A 254 18.87 31.03 -8.77
CA GLU A 254 19.96 32.00 -8.99
C GLU A 254 19.55 33.47 -8.78
N LYS A 255 18.23 33.76 -8.71
CA LYS A 255 17.68 35.09 -8.47
C LYS A 255 17.51 35.39 -6.97
N GLY A 256 17.70 34.39 -6.11
CA GLY A 256 17.56 34.50 -4.67
C GLY A 256 16.15 34.22 -4.14
N ASP A 257 15.24 33.73 -4.97
CA ASP A 257 13.94 33.23 -4.52
C ASP A 257 14.13 31.85 -3.86
N SER A 258 13.33 31.55 -2.84
CA SER A 258 13.37 30.25 -2.15
C SER A 258 12.01 29.83 -1.61
N PHE A 259 11.84 28.53 -1.42
CA PHE A 259 10.67 27.94 -0.75
C PHE A 259 11.10 26.78 0.17
N PRO A 260 10.35 26.52 1.25
CA PRO A 260 10.79 25.65 2.33
C PRO A 260 10.80 24.17 1.93
N VAL A 261 11.60 23.39 2.64
CA VAL A 261 11.62 21.93 2.57
C VAL A 261 11.36 21.32 3.94
N ARG A 262 10.58 20.24 3.99
CA ARG A 262 10.33 19.45 5.20
C ARG A 262 10.96 18.07 5.05
N VAL A 263 11.62 17.59 6.09
CA VAL A 263 12.25 16.26 6.11
C VAL A 263 11.62 15.44 7.21
N PHE A 264 11.20 14.24 6.88
CA PHE A 264 10.58 13.29 7.80
C PHE A 264 11.37 11.97 7.79
N SER A 265 11.36 11.26 8.91
CA SER A 265 11.71 9.84 8.95
C SER A 265 10.43 9.04 8.89
N GLU A 266 10.42 7.97 8.09
CA GLU A 266 9.29 7.05 8.08
C GLU A 266 9.29 6.18 9.32
N GLY A 267 8.15 6.15 10.01
CA GLY A 267 7.82 5.24 11.09
C GLY A 267 7.11 4.02 10.53
N PHE A 268 7.50 2.84 11.02
CA PHE A 268 6.98 1.56 10.56
C PHE A 268 5.93 1.02 11.53
N THR A 269 4.83 0.50 11.00
CA THR A 269 3.80 -0.22 11.78
C THR A 269 3.68 -1.65 11.28
N GLU A 270 3.46 -2.58 12.21
CA GLU A 270 3.15 -3.96 11.85
C GLU A 270 1.70 -4.06 11.34
N VAL A 271 1.51 -4.77 10.22
CA VAL A 271 0.19 -5.22 9.76
C VAL A 271 0.19 -6.74 9.80
N PRO A 272 -0.57 -7.39 10.69
CA PRO A 272 -0.70 -8.84 10.72
C PRO A 272 -1.31 -9.43 9.44
N ALA A 273 -0.89 -10.65 9.09
CA ALA A 273 -1.44 -11.37 7.96
C ALA A 273 -2.95 -11.56 8.09
N TYR A 274 -3.66 -11.37 6.97
CA TYR A 274 -5.09 -11.56 6.91
C TYR A 274 -5.51 -11.97 5.49
N GLY A 275 -6.37 -13.00 5.40
CA GLY A 275 -6.79 -13.54 4.11
C GLY A 275 -5.60 -14.06 3.27
N ARG A 276 -5.72 -13.99 1.94
CA ARG A 276 -4.70 -14.47 1.00
C ARG A 276 -3.67 -13.40 0.60
N ASN A 277 -4.05 -12.12 0.69
CA ASN A 277 -3.31 -11.03 0.03
C ASN A 277 -2.60 -10.09 1.02
N ILE A 278 -2.88 -10.19 2.32
CA ILE A 278 -2.24 -9.35 3.35
C ILE A 278 -1.30 -10.23 4.16
N PHE A 279 -0.03 -9.84 4.21
CA PHE A 279 1.04 -10.57 4.88
C PHE A 279 1.45 -9.84 6.16
N THR A 280 1.88 -10.61 7.17
CA THR A 280 2.51 -10.03 8.36
C THR A 280 3.81 -9.34 7.93
N ASP A 281 3.84 -8.02 8.00
CA ASP A 281 5.02 -7.24 7.67
C ASP A 281 5.02 -5.86 8.35
N MET A 282 6.16 -5.18 8.29
CA MET A 282 6.32 -3.79 8.69
C MET A 282 6.12 -2.88 7.48
N TYR A 283 5.12 -2.01 7.55
CA TYR A 283 4.82 -1.04 6.49
C TYR A 283 5.20 0.37 6.96
N PRO A 284 5.89 1.17 6.12
CA PRO A 284 6.10 2.58 6.41
C PRO A 284 4.77 3.32 6.31
N ASP A 285 4.49 4.19 7.28
CA ASP A 285 3.30 5.03 7.21
C ASP A 285 3.45 6.37 7.94
N ALA A 286 3.81 6.41 9.21
CA ALA A 286 3.91 7.68 9.94
C ALA A 286 5.10 8.51 9.45
N LEU A 287 4.91 9.78 9.12
CA LEU A 287 5.98 10.69 8.67
C LEU A 287 6.44 11.57 9.83
N ILE A 288 7.43 11.09 10.59
CA ILE A 288 7.92 11.74 11.81
C ILE A 288 8.82 12.93 11.43
N PRO A 289 8.44 14.19 11.75
CA PRO A 289 9.24 15.37 11.40
C PRO A 289 10.64 15.32 12.00
N LEU A 290 11.65 15.68 11.20
CA LEU A 290 13.04 15.79 11.66
C LEU A 290 13.42 17.25 11.88
N SER A 291 14.03 17.49 13.04
CA SER A 291 14.72 18.74 13.36
C SER A 291 16.20 18.63 12.97
N GLU A 292 16.91 19.75 12.95
CA GLU A 292 18.36 19.75 12.70
C GLU A 292 19.18 18.92 13.70
N ASP A 293 18.65 18.70 14.90
CA ASP A 293 19.29 17.94 15.96
C ASP A 293 18.90 16.46 15.97
N SER A 294 17.93 16.07 15.14
CA SER A 294 17.43 14.69 15.07
C SER A 294 18.54 13.71 14.70
N ARG A 295 18.61 12.61 15.46
CA ARG A 295 19.58 11.53 15.29
C ARG A 295 18.85 10.24 14.98
N LEU A 296 19.20 9.63 13.85
CA LEU A 296 18.60 8.39 13.38
C LEU A 296 19.58 7.24 13.59
N THR A 297 19.12 6.17 14.23
CA THR A 297 19.93 4.97 14.42
C THR A 297 19.67 4.00 13.29
N LEU A 298 20.71 3.69 12.51
CA LEU A 298 20.65 2.67 11.48
C LEU A 298 20.87 1.28 12.10
N THR A 299 19.87 0.43 11.93
CA THR A 299 19.99 -1.00 12.21
C THR A 299 20.70 -1.68 11.04
N LYS A 300 21.45 -2.73 11.35
CA LYS A 300 22.21 -3.45 10.32
C LYS A 300 21.25 -4.11 9.34
N ASP A 301 21.50 -3.89 8.06
CA ASP A 301 20.73 -4.46 6.96
C ASP A 301 19.22 -4.13 7.06
N GLU A 302 18.86 -2.98 7.66
CA GLU A 302 17.49 -2.48 7.71
C GLU A 302 17.45 -1.05 7.15
N LEU A 303 16.46 -0.78 6.29
CA LEU A 303 16.24 0.55 5.71
C LEU A 303 15.74 1.52 6.78
N THR A 304 16.32 2.71 6.78
CA THR A 304 15.75 3.94 7.32
C THR A 304 15.44 4.84 6.14
N VAL A 305 14.19 5.28 6.03
CA VAL A 305 13.72 6.04 4.87
C VAL A 305 13.43 7.46 5.31
N LEU A 306 13.95 8.41 4.53
CA LEU A 306 13.65 9.83 4.67
C LEU A 306 12.66 10.24 3.60
N TYR A 307 11.55 10.84 4.00
CA TYR A 307 10.60 11.48 3.09
C TYR A 307 10.92 12.99 3.07
N VAL A 308 11.19 13.54 1.89
CA VAL A 308 11.58 14.95 1.71
C VAL A 308 10.54 15.65 0.85
N GLU A 309 9.87 16.63 1.43
CA GLU A 309 8.74 17.35 0.83
C GLU A 309 9.12 18.80 0.54
N ALA A 310 8.83 19.24 -0.68
CA ALA A 310 8.86 20.62 -1.12
C ALA A 310 7.44 21.19 -1.12
N VAL A 311 7.30 22.46 -0.72
CA VAL A 311 6.02 23.17 -0.74
C VAL A 311 6.21 24.50 -1.44
N SER A 312 5.56 24.70 -2.59
CA SER A 312 5.53 25.98 -3.27
C SER A 312 4.32 26.81 -2.83
N GLU A 313 4.42 28.13 -2.96
CA GLU A 313 3.34 29.08 -2.70
C GLU A 313 2.75 29.57 -4.02
N LYS A 314 1.54 30.15 -4.00
CA LYS A 314 0.91 30.77 -5.18
C LYS A 314 1.83 31.77 -5.91
N GLU A 315 2.62 32.52 -5.13
CA GLU A 315 3.51 33.56 -5.63
C GLU A 315 4.93 33.06 -5.95
N THR A 316 5.24 31.78 -5.71
CA THR A 316 6.58 31.24 -6.00
C THR A 316 6.90 31.42 -7.49
N PRO A 317 8.00 32.10 -7.85
CA PRO A 317 8.35 32.31 -9.25
C PRO A 317 8.64 30.99 -9.95
N ALA A 318 8.14 30.82 -11.18
CA ALA A 318 8.47 29.65 -11.99
C ALA A 318 9.97 29.61 -12.34
N GLY A 319 10.53 28.39 -12.42
CA GLY A 319 11.92 28.16 -12.80
C GLY A 319 12.56 26.95 -12.12
N GLU A 320 13.86 26.77 -12.38
CA GLU A 320 14.68 25.72 -11.73
C GLU A 320 15.16 26.21 -10.36
N TYR A 321 14.92 25.38 -9.35
CA TYR A 321 15.41 25.54 -7.98
C TYR A 321 16.28 24.36 -7.59
N LYS A 322 17.17 24.58 -6.64
CA LYS A 322 18.10 23.57 -6.12
C LYS A 322 18.10 23.55 -4.60
N ALA A 323 18.14 22.35 -4.05
CA ALA A 323 18.38 22.10 -2.64
C ALA A 323 19.58 21.15 -2.48
N THR A 324 20.23 21.18 -1.32
CA THR A 324 21.28 20.21 -0.97
C THR A 324 20.79 19.31 0.15
N LEU A 325 20.63 18.02 -0.14
CA LEU A 325 20.38 16.98 0.85
C LEU A 325 21.71 16.37 1.31
N SER A 326 22.00 16.52 2.59
CA SER A 326 23.23 16.02 3.22
C SER A 326 22.92 15.04 4.36
N LEU A 327 23.74 14.00 4.47
CA LEU A 327 23.79 13.12 5.63
C LEU A 327 25.13 13.28 6.33
N TYR A 328 25.10 13.24 7.66
CA TYR A 328 26.27 13.31 8.52
C TYR A 328 26.35 12.06 9.39
N GLY A 329 27.56 11.54 9.57
CA GLY A 329 27.82 10.48 10.54
C GLY A 329 27.82 11.01 11.98
N ASP A 330 27.85 10.09 12.95
CA ASP A 330 27.91 10.39 14.39
C ASP A 330 29.09 11.30 14.79
N ASP A 331 30.20 11.24 14.04
CA ASP A 331 31.37 12.10 14.23
C ASP A 331 31.21 13.52 13.67
N GLY A 332 30.04 13.83 13.08
CA GLY A 332 29.72 15.10 12.46
C GLY A 332 30.29 15.29 11.05
N ASN A 333 30.99 14.29 10.50
CA ASN A 333 31.51 14.38 9.14
C ASN A 333 30.38 14.16 8.13
N GLU A 334 30.38 14.96 7.06
CA GLU A 334 29.46 14.77 5.95
C GLU A 334 29.80 13.47 5.21
N ILE A 335 28.84 12.55 5.14
CA ILE A 335 28.98 11.25 4.48
C ILE A 335 28.27 11.23 3.12
N LEU A 336 27.27 12.07 2.92
CA LEU A 336 26.53 12.23 1.68
C LEU A 336 26.20 13.71 1.47
N SER A 337 26.32 14.19 0.24
CA SER A 337 25.83 15.49 -0.19
C SER A 337 25.32 15.38 -1.62
N LYS A 338 24.05 15.75 -1.83
CA LYS A 338 23.35 15.62 -3.11
C LYS A 338 22.59 16.88 -3.45
N GLU A 339 22.87 17.43 -4.62
CA GLU A 339 22.04 18.48 -5.22
C GLU A 339 20.75 17.83 -5.76
N ILE A 340 19.61 18.32 -5.27
CA ILE A 340 18.27 17.96 -5.72
C ILE A 340 17.73 19.11 -6.53
N LYS A 341 17.09 18.81 -7.66
CA LYS A 341 16.46 19.80 -8.54
C LYS A 341 14.94 19.77 -8.38
N ALA A 342 14.35 20.95 -8.31
CA ALA A 342 12.91 21.15 -8.43
C ALA A 342 12.63 22.10 -9.60
N GLU A 343 11.65 21.76 -10.43
CA GLU A 343 11.13 22.66 -11.47
C GLU A 343 9.76 23.19 -11.04
N VAL A 344 9.69 24.49 -10.71
CA VAL A 344 8.42 25.17 -10.45
C VAL A 344 7.80 25.58 -11.79
N ARG A 345 6.64 25.00 -12.11
CA ARG A 345 5.91 25.19 -13.36
C ARG A 345 5.14 26.51 -13.36
N ASP A 346 4.93 27.11 -14.53
CA ASP A 346 4.35 28.46 -14.66
C ASP A 346 2.82 28.47 -14.69
N PHE A 347 2.21 27.83 -13.70
CA PHE A 347 0.77 27.91 -13.43
C PHE A 347 0.53 27.69 -11.93
N VAL A 348 -0.63 28.15 -11.47
CA VAL A 348 -1.06 28.05 -10.06
C VAL A 348 -2.16 27.00 -9.98
N LEU A 349 -2.09 26.13 -8.97
CA LEU A 349 -3.24 25.31 -8.58
C LEU A 349 -4.18 26.14 -7.72
N GLU A 350 -5.27 26.60 -8.33
CA GLU A 350 -6.31 27.31 -7.60
C GLU A 350 -7.25 26.34 -6.91
N GLU A 351 -7.76 26.71 -5.74
CA GLU A 351 -8.65 25.88 -4.91
C GLU A 351 -9.84 25.34 -5.72
N GLU A 352 -10.35 26.11 -6.69
CA GLU A 352 -11.48 25.73 -7.55
C GLU A 352 -11.27 24.45 -8.36
N TYR A 353 -10.02 24.12 -8.72
CA TYR A 353 -9.69 22.94 -9.51
C TYR A 353 -9.56 21.65 -8.68
N PHE A 354 -9.42 21.77 -7.35
CA PHE A 354 -9.35 20.60 -6.49
C PHE A 354 -10.73 19.95 -6.36
N PRO A 355 -10.77 18.61 -6.27
CA PRO A 355 -12.01 17.93 -5.94
C PRO A 355 -12.46 18.40 -4.55
N GLU A 356 -13.77 18.46 -4.37
CA GLU A 356 -14.31 18.64 -3.04
C GLU A 356 -13.93 17.48 -2.13
N SER A 357 -13.93 17.72 -0.83
CA SER A 357 -13.66 16.68 0.14
C SER A 357 -14.44 16.89 1.41
N ALA A 358 -14.67 15.81 2.15
CA ALA A 358 -15.22 15.84 3.49
C ALA A 358 -14.60 14.72 4.32
N MET A 359 -13.74 15.09 5.28
CA MET A 359 -13.02 14.13 6.14
C MET A 359 -13.31 14.30 7.64
N GLY A 360 -13.43 13.18 8.35
CA GLY A 360 -13.79 13.14 9.77
C GLY A 360 -12.63 13.39 10.72
N LEU A 361 -12.98 13.88 11.90
CA LEU A 361 -12.09 14.05 13.05
C LEU A 361 -12.82 13.62 14.32
N PHE A 362 -13.28 12.36 14.39
CA PHE A 362 -14.31 11.94 15.35
C PHE A 362 -13.84 10.95 16.41
N SER A 363 -12.57 10.52 16.42
CA SER A 363 -12.08 9.54 17.38
C SER A 363 -12.14 10.02 18.83
N SER A 364 -12.70 9.18 19.70
CA SER A 364 -12.71 9.44 21.14
C SER A 364 -11.37 9.11 21.81
N ALA A 365 -10.74 8.01 21.39
CA ALA A 365 -9.45 7.55 21.93
C ALA A 365 -8.29 8.50 21.57
N PHE A 366 -8.42 9.24 20.48
CA PHE A 366 -7.41 10.22 20.06
C PHE A 366 -7.11 11.25 21.17
N TRP A 367 -8.15 11.72 21.87
CA TRP A 367 -7.99 12.72 22.93
C TRP A 367 -7.19 12.17 24.12
N GLU A 368 -7.35 10.89 24.46
CA GLU A 368 -6.56 10.24 25.51
C GLU A 368 -5.07 10.19 25.13
N LEU A 369 -4.77 9.82 23.88
CA LEU A 369 -3.40 9.78 23.36
C LEU A 369 -2.75 11.16 23.28
N MET A 370 -3.55 12.21 23.13
CA MET A 370 -3.10 13.61 23.19
C MET A 370 -2.97 14.16 24.62
N GLY A 371 -3.25 13.34 25.64
CA GLY A 371 -3.11 13.67 27.06
C GLY A 371 -4.33 14.32 27.71
N TYR A 372 -5.51 14.23 27.09
CA TYR A 372 -6.76 14.79 27.59
C TYR A 372 -7.70 13.72 28.15
N GLU A 373 -8.55 14.10 29.11
CA GLU A 373 -9.59 13.19 29.61
C GLU A 373 -10.62 12.88 28.50
N ASN A 374 -10.96 11.60 28.36
CA ASN A 374 -12.00 11.15 27.45
C ASN A 374 -13.37 11.62 27.92
N SER A 375 -13.90 12.65 27.25
CA SER A 375 -15.24 13.16 27.52
C SER A 375 -16.36 12.37 26.83
N GLY A 376 -16.07 11.19 26.26
CA GLY A 376 -17.03 10.43 25.45
C GLY A 376 -17.35 11.10 24.11
N TYR A 377 -16.41 11.91 23.61
CA TYR A 377 -16.54 12.66 22.37
C TYR A 377 -16.16 11.77 21.18
N GLY A 378 -17.12 11.06 20.64
CA GLY A 378 -16.94 10.29 19.41
C GLY A 378 -18.26 9.75 18.88
N GLY A 379 -18.57 10.07 17.63
CA GLY A 379 -19.76 9.60 16.94
C GLY A 379 -20.06 10.42 15.68
N ASN A 380 -20.61 9.76 14.66
CA ASN A 380 -20.95 10.26 13.31
C ASN A 380 -22.00 11.38 13.25
N GLY A 381 -22.21 12.17 14.32
CA GLY A 381 -23.38 13.02 14.49
C GLY A 381 -23.10 14.51 14.63
N GLY A 382 -21.90 14.98 14.29
CA GLY A 382 -21.52 16.37 14.51
C GLY A 382 -21.30 16.70 15.98
N ARG A 383 -20.57 17.79 16.20
CA ARG A 383 -20.14 18.29 17.51
C ARG A 383 -21.35 18.68 18.37
N ARG A 384 -21.54 18.06 19.54
CA ARG A 384 -22.71 18.32 20.43
C ARG A 384 -22.50 19.42 21.47
N GLU A 385 -21.25 19.82 21.74
CA GLU A 385 -20.84 20.83 22.73
C GLU A 385 -19.55 21.58 22.29
N PRO A 386 -19.32 22.82 22.77
CA PRO A 386 -18.06 23.53 22.58
C PRO A 386 -16.89 22.80 23.25
N LEU A 387 -15.72 22.83 22.62
CA LEU A 387 -14.47 22.44 23.28
C LEU A 387 -14.01 23.71 24.00
N GLU A 388 -13.93 23.71 25.32
CA GLU A 388 -13.30 24.79 26.07
C GLU A 388 -11.77 24.56 26.11
N ASP A 389 -10.99 25.64 26.15
CA ASP A 389 -9.54 25.66 26.40
C ASP A 389 -8.63 25.02 25.33
N GLU A 390 -7.72 24.12 25.74
CA GLU A 390 -6.62 23.60 24.91
C GLU A 390 -7.08 22.62 23.83
N ARG A 391 -8.16 21.86 24.07
CA ARG A 391 -8.72 20.92 23.10
C ARG A 391 -9.25 21.61 21.84
N GLN A 392 -9.80 22.82 22.00
CA GLN A 392 -10.21 23.66 20.89
C GLN A 392 -9.01 24.03 20.01
N ARG A 393 -7.88 24.41 20.61
CA ARG A 393 -6.65 24.72 19.87
C ARG A 393 -6.09 23.51 19.12
N VAL A 394 -6.11 22.33 19.74
CA VAL A 394 -5.70 21.08 19.07
C VAL A 394 -6.66 20.74 17.92
N TYR A 395 -7.97 20.92 18.10
CA TYR A 395 -8.92 20.71 17.01
C TYR A 395 -8.68 21.66 15.83
N GLU A 396 -8.51 22.96 16.09
CA GLU A 396 -8.14 23.94 15.07
C GLU A 396 -6.84 23.56 14.37
N GLN A 397 -5.83 23.09 15.10
CA GLN A 397 -4.56 22.65 14.53
C GLN A 397 -4.73 21.49 13.55
N TYR A 398 -5.49 20.45 13.92
CA TYR A 398 -5.74 19.29 13.05
C TYR A 398 -6.66 19.65 11.88
N TYR A 399 -7.64 20.53 12.09
CA TYR A 399 -8.51 21.05 11.04
C TYR A 399 -7.70 21.84 10.00
N ASN A 400 -6.88 22.79 10.44
CA ASN A 400 -6.02 23.59 9.58
C ASN A 400 -4.95 22.73 8.89
N PHE A 401 -4.46 21.68 9.55
CA PHE A 401 -3.54 20.73 8.94
C PHE A 401 -4.15 20.00 7.75
N LEU A 402 -5.44 19.65 7.78
CA LEU A 402 -6.13 19.09 6.61
C LEU A 402 -6.33 20.14 5.52
N LEU A 403 -6.73 21.38 5.87
CA LEU A 403 -6.85 22.47 4.89
C LEU A 403 -5.54 22.76 4.16
N GLU A 404 -4.43 22.72 4.89
CA GLU A 404 -3.08 22.83 4.32
C GLU A 404 -2.82 21.78 3.24
N HIS A 405 -3.49 20.62 3.27
CA HIS A 405 -3.39 19.55 2.27
C HIS A 405 -4.55 19.60 1.25
N HIS A 406 -5.22 20.74 1.10
CA HIS A 406 -6.39 20.94 0.24
C HIS A 406 -7.60 20.05 0.59
N ILE A 407 -7.68 19.58 1.84
CA ILE A 407 -8.73 18.69 2.33
C ILE A 407 -9.65 19.45 3.29
N SER A 408 -10.95 19.47 2.99
CA SER A 408 -11.98 20.03 3.86
C SER A 408 -12.45 18.98 4.89
N PRO A 409 -12.36 19.26 6.20
CA PRO A 409 -12.97 18.41 7.22
C PRO A 409 -14.49 18.65 7.33
N TYR A 410 -15.27 17.66 7.79
CA TYR A 410 -16.73 17.83 7.89
C TYR A 410 -17.12 18.99 8.81
N VAL A 411 -16.58 19.02 10.03
CA VAL A 411 -17.10 19.88 11.11
C VAL A 411 -16.22 21.10 11.30
N LEU A 412 -16.80 22.29 11.20
CA LEU A 412 -16.08 23.54 11.44
C LEU A 412 -15.52 23.61 12.88
N PRO A 413 -14.39 24.32 13.09
CA PRO A 413 -13.84 24.53 14.43
C PRO A 413 -14.73 25.33 15.37
N PHE A 414 -15.78 25.97 14.86
CA PHE A 414 -16.80 26.66 15.64
C PHE A 414 -18.19 26.35 15.07
N ASP A 415 -19.22 26.40 15.90
CA ASP A 415 -20.60 26.28 15.42
C ASP A 415 -20.91 27.35 14.37
N ILE A 416 -21.74 27.02 13.38
CA ILE A 416 -22.06 27.94 12.28
C ILE A 416 -22.64 29.25 12.81
N LEU A 417 -23.37 29.27 13.94
CA LEU A 417 -23.92 30.51 14.50
C LEU A 417 -22.89 31.36 15.27
N ASP A 418 -21.70 30.84 15.56
CA ASP A 418 -20.59 31.60 16.14
C ASP A 418 -19.95 32.53 15.09
N GLU A 419 -19.66 33.78 15.45
CA GLU A 419 -19.01 34.74 14.53
C GLU A 419 -17.61 34.29 14.11
N ARG A 420 -16.93 33.45 14.91
CA ARG A 420 -15.61 32.91 14.57
C ARG A 420 -15.67 31.91 13.41
N ALA A 421 -16.81 31.25 13.20
CA ALA A 421 -17.00 30.36 12.05
C ALA A 421 -16.96 31.11 10.71
N ASP A 422 -17.27 32.41 10.69
CA ASP A 422 -17.33 33.23 9.47
C ASP A 422 -15.98 33.29 8.76
N ALA A 423 -14.87 33.29 9.52
CA ALA A 423 -13.52 33.26 8.97
C ALA A 423 -13.28 31.97 8.19
N TYR A 424 -13.68 30.83 8.75
CA TYR A 424 -13.56 29.53 8.09
C TYR A 424 -14.48 29.39 6.88
N MET A 425 -15.76 29.76 7.01
CA MET A 425 -16.70 29.67 5.88
C MET A 425 -16.29 30.58 4.70
N SER A 426 -15.60 31.69 5.00
CA SER A 426 -15.09 32.63 3.99
C SER A 426 -13.71 32.26 3.43
N ASP A 427 -13.01 31.30 4.05
CA ASP A 427 -11.69 30.86 3.60
C ASP A 427 -11.83 30.06 2.29
N PRO A 428 -11.12 30.41 1.20
CA PRO A 428 -11.15 29.64 -0.04
C PRO A 428 -10.64 28.20 0.11
N ALA A 429 -9.78 27.90 1.08
CA ALA A 429 -9.29 26.53 1.34
C ALA A 429 -10.40 25.64 1.93
N VAL A 430 -11.41 26.23 2.59
CA VAL A 430 -12.61 25.50 3.00
C VAL A 430 -13.53 25.40 1.79
N ARG A 431 -13.48 24.27 1.09
CA ARG A 431 -14.32 23.97 -0.08
C ARG A 431 -15.70 23.45 0.33
N THR A 432 -15.78 22.71 1.43
CA THR A 432 -17.06 22.21 1.95
C THR A 432 -17.10 22.20 3.47
N PHE A 433 -18.29 22.21 4.06
CA PHE A 433 -18.49 21.92 5.48
C PHE A 433 -19.91 21.41 5.79
N GLN A 434 -20.02 20.58 6.81
CA GLN A 434 -21.27 19.98 7.26
C GLN A 434 -22.08 20.95 8.13
N ILE A 435 -23.35 21.10 7.82
CA ILE A 435 -24.36 21.73 8.68
C ILE A 435 -24.82 20.70 9.72
N PRO A 436 -24.72 20.99 11.03
CA PRO A 436 -25.24 20.10 12.06
C PRO A 436 -26.76 19.92 11.90
N TYR A 437 -27.21 18.67 11.78
CA TYR A 437 -28.64 18.36 11.80
C TYR A 437 -29.20 18.53 13.22
N SER A 438 -30.41 19.09 13.34
CA SER A 438 -31.08 19.34 14.61
C SER A 438 -32.58 19.08 14.46
N GLU A 439 -33.19 18.47 15.49
CA GLU A 439 -34.64 18.34 15.60
C GLU A 439 -35.32 19.65 16.05
N ASP A 440 -34.54 20.63 16.53
CA ASP A 440 -35.04 21.96 16.86
C ASP A 440 -35.17 22.81 15.59
N GLU A 441 -36.42 23.06 15.18
CA GLU A 441 -36.73 23.83 13.97
C GLU A 441 -36.11 25.23 13.99
N GLU A 442 -35.97 25.85 15.17
CA GLU A 442 -35.43 27.20 15.29
C GLU A 442 -33.92 27.24 15.06
N ILE A 443 -33.21 26.14 15.34
CA ILE A 443 -31.78 26.02 15.03
C ILE A 443 -31.59 25.91 13.51
N ILE A 444 -32.34 25.04 12.83
CA ILE A 444 -32.25 24.87 11.37
C ILE A 444 -32.58 26.18 10.64
N LYS A 445 -33.63 26.90 11.08
CA LYS A 445 -33.96 28.22 10.51
C LYS A 445 -32.84 29.24 10.71
N LYS A 446 -32.17 29.26 11.86
CA LYS A 446 -31.02 30.16 12.09
C LYS A 446 -29.83 29.83 11.20
N TYR A 447 -29.52 28.56 10.99
CA TYR A 447 -28.50 28.16 10.01
C TYR A 447 -28.89 28.63 8.62
N TYR A 448 -30.14 28.43 8.21
CA TYR A 448 -30.64 28.93 6.92
C TYR A 448 -30.49 30.44 6.79
N GLU A 449 -30.97 31.22 7.76
CA GLU A 449 -30.88 32.68 7.74
C GLU A 449 -29.43 33.17 7.62
N LYS A 450 -28.49 32.55 8.35
CA LYS A 450 -27.08 32.93 8.29
C LYS A 450 -26.43 32.53 6.96
N LEU A 451 -26.56 31.28 6.56
CA LEU A 451 -25.89 30.76 5.37
C LEU A 451 -26.48 31.34 4.08
N SER A 452 -27.80 31.51 3.99
CA SER A 452 -28.45 32.15 2.82
C SER A 452 -28.13 33.64 2.67
N SER A 453 -27.57 34.28 3.70
CA SER A 453 -27.10 35.67 3.60
C SER A 453 -25.81 35.83 2.79
N ASN A 454 -25.10 34.74 2.52
CA ASN A 454 -23.86 34.72 1.76
C ASN A 454 -23.85 33.52 0.79
N GLU A 455 -23.91 33.82 -0.51
CA GLU A 455 -23.97 32.78 -1.56
C GLU A 455 -22.79 31.80 -1.51
N GLU A 456 -21.59 32.28 -1.17
CA GLU A 456 -20.40 31.42 -1.07
C GLU A 456 -20.48 30.47 0.13
N TRP A 457 -21.05 30.92 1.26
CA TRP A 457 -21.27 30.03 2.41
C TRP A 457 -22.34 28.99 2.11
N ALA A 458 -23.43 29.38 1.43
CA ALA A 458 -24.51 28.48 1.05
C ALA A 458 -24.05 27.38 0.08
N LYS A 459 -23.16 27.70 -0.88
CA LYS A 459 -22.60 26.73 -1.84
C LYS A 459 -21.75 25.65 -1.18
N LYS A 460 -20.96 26.01 -0.16
CA LYS A 460 -20.03 25.11 0.54
C LYS A 460 -20.71 24.21 1.57
N ALA A 461 -21.86 24.64 2.09
CA ALA A 461 -22.53 23.98 3.20
C ALA A 461 -23.42 22.82 2.73
N PHE A 462 -23.38 21.69 3.45
CA PHE A 462 -24.25 20.54 3.17
C PHE A 462 -24.72 19.82 4.45
N PHE A 463 -25.89 19.17 4.40
CA PHE A 463 -26.37 18.28 5.46
C PHE A 463 -25.88 16.84 5.22
N TYR A 464 -25.63 16.11 6.30
CA TYR A 464 -25.41 14.66 6.29
C TYR A 464 -26.11 14.03 7.52
N PRO A 465 -27.45 13.92 7.50
CA PRO A 465 -28.24 13.53 8.66
C PRO A 465 -28.43 12.01 8.82
N ILE A 466 -28.22 11.23 7.77
CA ILE A 466 -28.43 9.79 7.75
C ILE A 466 -27.35 9.10 6.93
N ASP A 467 -26.88 7.95 7.43
CA ASP A 467 -25.79 7.17 6.88
C ASP A 467 -26.30 5.86 6.27
N GLU A 468 -25.95 5.60 5.01
CA GLU A 468 -26.17 4.36 4.26
C GLU A 468 -27.57 3.72 4.42
N PRO A 469 -28.67 4.43 4.05
CA PRO A 469 -30.00 3.84 4.06
C PRO A 469 -30.07 2.66 3.08
N LYS A 470 -30.47 1.49 3.58
CA LYS A 470 -30.38 0.21 2.84
C LYS A 470 -31.61 -0.69 2.96
N ASP A 471 -32.65 -0.20 3.62
CA ASP A 471 -33.92 -0.90 3.82
C ASP A 471 -35.07 0.11 3.91
N GLU A 472 -36.30 -0.42 3.86
CA GLU A 472 -37.53 0.38 3.92
C GLU A 472 -37.61 1.27 5.17
N GLU A 473 -37.16 0.80 6.34
CA GLU A 473 -37.17 1.60 7.57
C GLU A 473 -36.20 2.79 7.46
N ALA A 474 -34.99 2.58 6.95
CA ALA A 474 -34.02 3.64 6.74
C ALA A 474 -34.51 4.66 5.70
N TYR A 475 -35.14 4.23 4.60
CA TYR A 475 -35.69 5.15 3.60
C TYR A 475 -36.94 5.90 4.06
N ASN A 476 -37.72 5.33 4.97
CA ASN A 476 -38.79 6.06 5.65
C ASN A 476 -38.21 7.19 6.50
N ARG A 477 -37.17 6.93 7.30
CA ARG A 477 -36.47 7.98 8.07
C ARG A 477 -35.79 9.02 7.18
N TYR A 478 -35.15 8.59 6.09
CA TYR A 478 -34.57 9.48 5.07
C TYR A 478 -35.64 10.42 4.51
N THR A 479 -36.83 9.90 4.19
CA THR A 479 -37.94 10.71 3.67
C THR A 479 -38.45 11.70 4.71
N GLU A 480 -38.60 11.28 5.98
CA GLU A 480 -38.99 12.19 7.07
C GLU A 480 -37.98 13.34 7.25
N MET A 481 -36.68 13.04 7.21
CA MET A 481 -35.62 14.05 7.35
C MET A 481 -35.57 15.00 6.15
N THR A 482 -35.71 14.49 4.92
CA THR A 482 -35.68 15.31 3.70
C THR A 482 -36.92 16.19 3.58
N ASP A 483 -38.12 15.68 3.94
CA ASP A 483 -39.35 16.49 4.01
C ASP A 483 -39.23 17.59 5.08
N TYR A 484 -38.60 17.27 6.21
CA TYR A 484 -38.33 18.24 7.28
C TYR A 484 -37.38 19.35 6.81
N LEU A 485 -36.27 18.99 6.17
CA LEU A 485 -35.32 19.97 5.61
C LEU A 485 -35.94 20.80 4.48
N ALA A 486 -36.71 20.19 3.57
CA ALA A 486 -37.39 20.90 2.49
C ALA A 486 -38.35 21.99 3.01
N LYS A 487 -39.00 21.74 4.16
CA LYS A 487 -39.91 22.70 4.80
C LYS A 487 -39.17 23.88 5.44
N LEU A 488 -38.00 23.65 6.05
CA LEU A 488 -37.32 24.63 6.90
C LEU A 488 -36.14 25.32 6.23
N TYR A 489 -35.52 24.67 5.25
CA TYR A 489 -34.32 25.08 4.56
C TYR A 489 -34.54 24.87 3.05
N PRO A 490 -35.31 25.73 2.36
CA PRO A 490 -35.54 25.60 0.93
C PRO A 490 -34.23 25.67 0.15
N GLY A 491 -33.99 24.69 -0.73
CA GLY A 491 -32.72 24.55 -1.45
C GLY A 491 -31.58 24.02 -0.58
N TYR A 492 -31.87 23.22 0.45
CA TYR A 492 -30.84 22.56 1.25
C TYR A 492 -29.96 21.67 0.36
N ASN A 493 -28.66 21.66 0.65
CA ASN A 493 -27.74 20.71 0.09
C ASN A 493 -27.60 19.52 1.03
N MET A 494 -27.51 18.31 0.49
CA MET A 494 -27.39 17.10 1.31
C MET A 494 -26.61 16.01 0.60
N VAL A 495 -25.70 15.39 1.34
CA VAL A 495 -25.03 14.14 0.97
C VAL A 495 -25.65 12.97 1.72
N THR A 496 -25.77 11.84 1.04
CA THR A 496 -26.18 10.57 1.66
C THR A 496 -25.38 9.45 1.02
N PRO A 497 -24.38 8.91 1.73
CA PRO A 497 -23.60 7.79 1.20
C PRO A 497 -24.42 6.51 1.11
N PHE A 498 -24.04 5.63 0.18
CA PHE A 498 -24.67 4.32 0.03
C PHE A 498 -23.71 3.30 -0.61
N PHE A 499 -23.84 2.03 -0.20
CA PHE A 499 -22.95 0.94 -0.64
C PHE A 499 -23.66 -0.18 -1.40
N VAL A 500 -24.98 -0.05 -1.60
CA VAL A 500 -25.79 -1.01 -2.36
C VAL A 500 -26.38 -0.34 -3.59
N THR A 501 -26.44 -1.05 -4.71
CA THR A 501 -27.00 -0.54 -5.97
C THR A 501 -28.52 -0.48 -5.92
N ASP A 502 -29.15 -1.53 -5.38
CA ASP A 502 -30.59 -1.66 -5.24
C ASP A 502 -31.02 -1.95 -3.79
N VAL A 503 -32.25 -1.55 -3.47
CA VAL A 503 -32.87 -1.70 -2.15
C VAL A 503 -34.28 -2.30 -2.31
N GLU A 504 -34.58 -3.28 -1.46
CA GLU A 504 -35.89 -3.91 -1.40
C GLU A 504 -36.83 -3.12 -0.48
N ILE A 505 -37.94 -2.63 -1.03
CA ILE A 505 -38.99 -1.89 -0.30
C ILE A 505 -40.34 -2.52 -0.60
N GLY A 506 -41.01 -3.05 0.43
CA GLY A 506 -42.23 -3.84 0.26
C GLY A 506 -42.02 -5.06 -0.64
N SER A 507 -42.64 -5.06 -1.82
CA SER A 507 -42.53 -6.12 -2.83
C SER A 507 -41.77 -5.69 -4.10
N GLY A 508 -41.07 -4.57 -4.06
CA GLY A 508 -40.34 -4.01 -5.20
C GLY A 508 -38.88 -3.76 -4.87
N THR A 509 -38.06 -3.82 -5.92
CA THR A 509 -36.64 -3.48 -5.92
C THR A 509 -36.48 -2.10 -6.54
N TYR A 510 -35.74 -1.21 -5.90
CA TYR A 510 -35.54 0.17 -6.33
C TYR A 510 -34.06 0.53 -6.28
N SER A 511 -33.58 1.28 -7.27
CA SER A 511 -32.21 1.81 -7.25
C SER A 511 -32.00 2.77 -6.08
N SER A 512 -30.87 2.62 -5.39
CA SER A 512 -30.41 3.56 -4.35
C SER A 512 -30.22 4.98 -4.90
N ALA A 513 -29.72 5.13 -6.13
CA ALA A 513 -29.52 6.45 -6.73
C ALA A 513 -30.88 7.11 -7.01
N ALA A 514 -31.79 6.39 -7.67
CA ALA A 514 -33.12 6.89 -7.98
C ALA A 514 -33.95 7.24 -6.73
N LEU A 515 -33.81 6.48 -5.64
CA LEU A 515 -34.49 6.76 -4.36
C LEU A 515 -34.03 8.08 -3.70
N GLN A 516 -32.83 8.55 -4.04
CA GLN A 516 -32.26 9.79 -3.52
C GLN A 516 -32.42 10.98 -4.48
N SER A 517 -32.83 10.72 -5.72
CA SER A 517 -33.10 11.70 -6.77
C SER A 517 -34.00 12.84 -6.27
N GLY A 518 -33.57 14.08 -6.50
CA GLY A 518 -34.30 15.30 -6.10
C GLY A 518 -34.39 15.56 -4.60
N LYS A 519 -33.77 14.72 -3.76
CA LYS A 519 -33.74 14.85 -2.29
C LYS A 519 -32.33 15.00 -1.72
N SER A 520 -31.36 14.31 -2.30
CA SER A 520 -29.92 14.50 -2.04
C SER A 520 -29.32 15.23 -3.23
N SER A 521 -28.78 16.44 -3.02
CA SER A 521 -28.04 17.15 -4.07
C SER A 521 -26.65 16.56 -4.33
N ILE A 522 -26.14 15.75 -3.40
CA ILE A 522 -24.84 15.07 -3.52
C ILE A 522 -25.08 13.56 -3.41
N LEU A 523 -24.98 12.85 -4.52
CA LEU A 523 -24.99 11.38 -4.53
C LEU A 523 -23.59 10.88 -4.19
N CYS A 524 -23.48 9.91 -3.26
CA CYS A 524 -22.18 9.46 -2.76
C CYS A 524 -22.08 7.93 -2.66
N PRO A 525 -22.05 7.20 -3.79
CA PRO A 525 -21.80 5.76 -3.82
C PRO A 525 -20.41 5.36 -3.30
N ILE A 526 -20.28 4.15 -2.76
CA ILE A 526 -18.97 3.53 -2.51
C ILE A 526 -18.25 3.27 -3.84
N SER A 527 -16.93 3.42 -3.90
CA SER A 527 -16.21 3.43 -5.18
C SER A 527 -16.37 2.16 -6.03
N ASN A 528 -16.42 0.96 -5.43
CA ASN A 528 -16.44 -0.29 -6.19
C ASN A 528 -17.74 -0.58 -6.94
N ILE A 529 -18.88 0.02 -6.55
CA ILE A 529 -20.14 -0.25 -7.26
C ILE A 529 -20.19 0.40 -8.65
N PHE A 530 -19.24 1.29 -8.99
CA PHE A 530 -19.06 1.78 -10.36
C PHE A 530 -18.60 0.70 -11.35
N ASP A 531 -18.11 -0.46 -10.90
CA ASP A 531 -17.85 -1.57 -11.83
C ASP A 531 -19.15 -2.16 -12.41
N GLU A 532 -20.29 -1.90 -11.76
CA GLU A 532 -21.60 -2.31 -12.25
C GLU A 532 -22.12 -1.36 -13.34
N GLU A 533 -22.21 -1.84 -14.58
CA GLU A 533 -22.62 -1.02 -15.73
C GLU A 533 -24.06 -0.51 -15.61
N ASP A 534 -24.98 -1.34 -15.12
CA ASP A 534 -26.39 -0.96 -14.97
C ASP A 534 -26.55 0.10 -13.88
N PHE A 535 -25.81 -0.01 -12.76
CA PHE A 535 -25.75 1.03 -11.74
C PHE A 535 -25.25 2.35 -12.31
N ARG A 536 -24.14 2.36 -13.06
CA ARG A 536 -23.62 3.59 -13.68
C ARG A 536 -24.64 4.27 -14.58
N LYS A 537 -25.35 3.51 -15.41
CA LYS A 537 -26.39 4.06 -16.28
C LYS A 537 -27.51 4.72 -15.48
N ASP A 538 -27.95 4.06 -14.41
CA ASP A 538 -29.00 4.58 -13.55
C ASP A 538 -28.55 5.82 -12.76
N LEU A 539 -27.33 5.81 -12.24
CA LEU A 539 -26.72 6.94 -11.54
C LEU A 539 -26.61 8.17 -12.46
N TYR A 540 -26.02 8.03 -13.65
CA TYR A 540 -25.89 9.14 -14.58
C TYR A 540 -27.25 9.59 -15.13
N GLY A 541 -28.19 8.68 -15.35
CA GLY A 541 -29.57 9.04 -15.69
C GLY A 541 -30.25 9.86 -14.58
N THR A 542 -30.02 9.51 -13.32
CA THR A 542 -30.52 10.26 -12.16
C THR A 542 -29.93 11.68 -12.09
N LEU A 543 -28.65 11.82 -12.43
CA LEU A 543 -27.97 13.12 -12.52
C LEU A 543 -28.52 13.97 -13.68
N GLU A 544 -28.77 13.38 -14.85
CA GLU A 544 -29.37 14.07 -16.01
C GLU A 544 -30.81 14.56 -15.75
N GLU A 545 -31.55 13.91 -14.84
CA GLU A 545 -32.90 14.33 -14.46
C GLU A 545 -32.92 15.52 -13.49
N ASN A 546 -31.79 15.80 -12.81
CA ASN A 546 -31.67 16.87 -11.81
C ASN A 546 -30.37 17.67 -12.02
N ASP A 547 -30.44 18.76 -12.78
CA ASP A 547 -29.29 19.60 -13.14
C ASP A 547 -28.50 20.19 -11.93
N ASP A 548 -29.08 20.18 -10.72
CA ASP A 548 -28.44 20.68 -9.50
C ASP A 548 -27.72 19.58 -8.70
N SER A 549 -27.78 18.31 -9.12
CA SER A 549 -27.13 17.19 -8.45
C SER A 549 -25.67 17.03 -8.90
N ARG A 550 -24.81 16.69 -7.95
CA ARG A 550 -23.38 16.41 -8.18
C ARG A 550 -22.96 15.08 -7.58
N LEU A 551 -21.81 14.57 -8.03
CA LEU A 551 -21.37 13.22 -7.69
C LEU A 551 -20.13 13.24 -6.81
N TRP A 552 -20.24 12.64 -5.63
CA TRP A 552 -19.11 12.27 -4.80
C TRP A 552 -18.96 10.75 -4.78
N TRP A 553 -17.87 10.27 -4.23
CA TRP A 553 -17.75 8.88 -3.81
C TRP A 553 -16.97 8.76 -2.51
N TYR A 554 -16.97 7.56 -1.95
CA TYR A 554 -16.21 7.26 -0.74
C TYR A 554 -15.55 5.89 -0.80
N VAL A 555 -14.55 5.75 0.07
CA VAL A 555 -13.98 4.47 0.50
C VAL A 555 -13.98 4.42 2.02
N CYS A 556 -13.91 3.24 2.59
CA CYS A 556 -13.87 2.99 4.03
C CYS A 556 -13.20 1.63 4.29
N CYS A 557 -13.75 0.82 5.20
CA CYS A 557 -13.35 -0.57 5.37
C CYS A 557 -13.57 -1.46 4.13
N GLY A 558 -14.23 -0.94 3.09
CA GLY A 558 -14.19 -1.44 1.72
C GLY A 558 -14.07 -0.29 0.70
N PRO A 559 -13.81 -0.60 -0.57
CA PRO A 559 -13.54 -1.94 -1.11
C PRO A 559 -12.14 -2.48 -0.74
N THR A 560 -11.98 -3.80 -0.79
CA THR A 560 -10.72 -4.51 -0.50
C THR A 560 -10.20 -5.24 -1.74
N GLY A 561 -9.00 -5.82 -1.69
CA GLY A 561 -8.40 -6.53 -2.81
C GLY A 561 -7.71 -5.58 -3.79
N GLU A 562 -8.01 -5.73 -5.09
CA GLU A 562 -7.37 -4.93 -6.15
C GLU A 562 -7.93 -3.51 -6.29
N TYR A 563 -8.98 -3.14 -5.55
CA TYR A 563 -9.49 -1.76 -5.57
C TYR A 563 -8.59 -0.82 -4.77
N ASN A 564 -8.37 0.39 -5.30
CA ASN A 564 -7.69 1.45 -4.57
C ASN A 564 -8.50 1.88 -3.34
N ASN A 565 -7.82 1.99 -2.21
CA ASN A 565 -8.36 2.42 -0.92
C ASN A 565 -7.21 3.07 -0.11
N LEU A 566 -7.44 3.40 1.16
CA LEU A 566 -6.51 4.11 2.03
C LEU A 566 -5.95 3.20 3.15
N PHE A 567 -5.75 1.91 2.87
CA PHE A 567 -5.22 0.97 3.87
C PHE A 567 -3.69 1.02 3.96
N VAL A 568 -3.15 0.81 5.17
CA VAL A 568 -1.71 0.87 5.46
C VAL A 568 -0.90 -0.10 4.60
N HIS A 569 -1.44 -1.29 4.32
CA HIS A 569 -0.74 -2.35 3.61
C HIS A 569 -0.79 -2.22 2.08
N GLN A 570 -1.53 -1.23 1.55
CA GLN A 570 -1.58 -0.96 0.11
C GLN A 570 -0.41 -0.06 -0.28
N ASP A 571 0.17 -0.28 -1.47
CA ASP A 571 1.24 0.56 -2.00
C ASP A 571 0.82 2.03 -2.09
N ALA A 572 1.74 2.97 -1.85
CA ALA A 572 1.39 4.39 -1.72
C ALA A 572 0.83 4.99 -3.03
N ILE A 573 1.29 4.52 -4.19
CA ILE A 573 0.76 4.90 -5.51
C ILE A 573 -0.76 4.70 -5.63
N ARG A 574 -1.33 3.72 -4.92
CA ARG A 574 -2.77 3.40 -4.97
C ARG A 574 -3.63 4.51 -4.37
N HIS A 575 -3.14 5.15 -3.32
CA HIS A 575 -3.84 6.26 -2.67
C HIS A 575 -3.91 7.48 -3.59
N ARG A 576 -2.87 7.67 -4.43
CA ARG A 576 -2.78 8.74 -5.42
C ARG A 576 -3.63 8.45 -6.66
N ILE A 577 -3.56 7.23 -7.22
CA ILE A 577 -4.34 6.80 -8.39
C ILE A 577 -5.85 6.82 -8.12
N LEU A 578 -6.29 6.69 -6.87
CA LEU A 578 -7.71 6.84 -6.51
C LEU A 578 -8.31 8.14 -7.09
N PHE A 579 -7.58 9.25 -7.04
CA PHE A 579 -8.07 10.55 -7.55
C PHE A 579 -7.99 10.67 -9.07
N TRP A 580 -7.12 9.92 -9.74
CA TRP A 580 -7.16 9.76 -11.19
C TRP A 580 -8.41 8.99 -11.61
N GLN A 581 -8.74 7.92 -10.90
CA GLN A 581 -9.96 7.14 -11.13
C GLN A 581 -11.23 7.95 -10.81
N GLN A 582 -11.14 8.89 -9.87
CA GLN A 582 -12.19 9.85 -9.54
C GLN A 582 -12.48 10.76 -10.74
N TYR A 583 -11.43 11.39 -11.28
CA TYR A 583 -11.54 12.25 -12.47
C TYR A 583 -12.15 11.49 -13.66
N GLN A 584 -11.67 10.27 -13.95
CA GLN A 584 -12.15 9.44 -15.07
C GLN A 584 -13.65 9.09 -15.02
N ARG A 585 -14.33 9.33 -13.90
CA ARG A 585 -15.73 8.98 -13.67
C ARG A 585 -16.62 10.20 -13.43
N ASP A 586 -16.10 11.40 -13.69
CA ASP A 586 -16.79 12.67 -13.45
C ASP A 586 -17.24 12.82 -11.99
N ILE A 587 -16.39 12.38 -11.06
CA ILE A 587 -16.66 12.47 -9.64
C ILE A 587 -15.99 13.73 -9.10
N GLU A 588 -16.78 14.61 -8.51
CA GLU A 588 -16.40 15.96 -8.09
C GLU A 588 -15.90 16.02 -6.65
N GLY A 589 -16.18 15.00 -5.83
CA GLY A 589 -15.74 15.00 -4.44
C GLY A 589 -15.48 13.64 -3.80
N PHE A 590 -14.69 13.69 -2.73
CA PHE A 590 -14.22 12.53 -1.98
C PHE A 590 -14.62 12.61 -0.51
N LEU A 591 -15.39 11.64 -0.05
CA LEU A 591 -15.82 11.52 1.33
C LEU A 591 -14.98 10.44 2.03
N TYR A 592 -14.43 10.76 3.22
CA TYR A 592 -13.73 9.79 4.05
C TYR A 592 -14.13 9.93 5.52
N TRP A 593 -14.63 8.84 6.09
CA TRP A 593 -15.41 8.89 7.34
C TRP A 593 -14.64 9.41 8.56
N ASP A 594 -13.31 9.21 8.64
CA ASP A 594 -12.45 9.76 9.69
C ASP A 594 -10.98 9.85 9.22
N SER A 595 -10.18 10.71 9.85
CA SER A 595 -8.74 10.86 9.63
C SER A 595 -7.90 10.64 10.89
N ILE A 596 -8.51 10.52 12.07
CA ILE A 596 -7.81 10.32 13.37
C ILE A 596 -8.33 9.11 14.15
N TYR A 597 -9.08 8.22 13.52
CA TYR A 597 -9.73 7.09 14.18
C TYR A 597 -8.74 6.11 14.81
N CYS A 598 -8.75 6.01 16.13
CA CYS A 598 -7.91 5.08 16.88
C CYS A 598 -8.62 4.37 18.05
N ASP A 599 -9.95 4.25 17.98
CA ASP A 599 -10.75 3.66 19.07
C ASP A 599 -10.50 2.15 19.27
N LYS A 600 -9.82 1.48 18.33
CA LYS A 600 -9.44 0.05 18.44
C LYS A 600 -8.00 -0.19 18.90
N GLY A 601 -7.16 0.83 18.94
CA GLY A 601 -5.76 0.69 19.32
C GLY A 601 -4.94 1.95 19.05
N ASN A 602 -3.84 2.12 19.78
CA ASN A 602 -2.91 3.21 19.57
C ASN A 602 -2.22 3.04 18.20
N PRO A 603 -2.35 4.01 17.26
CA PRO A 603 -1.80 3.88 15.91
C PRO A 603 -0.27 3.81 15.89
N TRP A 604 0.41 4.29 16.93
CA TRP A 604 1.86 4.17 17.08
C TRP A 604 2.33 2.75 17.45
N GLU A 605 1.41 1.89 17.89
CA GLU A 605 1.71 0.53 18.36
C GLU A 605 1.06 -0.55 17.49
N THR A 606 -0.05 -0.22 16.80
CA THR A 606 -0.78 -1.17 15.98
C THR A 606 -1.53 -0.49 14.83
N SER A 607 -1.61 -1.17 13.70
CA SER A 607 -2.43 -0.76 12.55
C SER A 607 -3.93 -1.11 12.69
N LYS A 608 -4.37 -1.61 13.85
CA LYS A 608 -5.73 -2.10 14.05
C LYS A 608 -6.74 -0.96 14.22
N THR A 609 -7.61 -0.77 13.23
CA THR A 609 -8.79 0.11 13.30
C THR A 609 -10.11 -0.66 13.25
N TRP A 610 -10.10 -1.90 12.77
CA TRP A 610 -11.25 -2.80 12.77
C TRP A 610 -10.89 -4.13 13.44
N GLU A 611 -11.89 -4.97 13.73
CA GLU A 611 -11.59 -6.31 14.28
C GLU A 611 -10.80 -7.17 13.29
N LYS A 612 -10.98 -6.92 11.99
CA LYS A 612 -10.25 -7.54 10.90
C LYS A 612 -9.18 -6.59 10.36
N TYR A 613 -8.02 -7.14 10.01
CA TYR A 613 -6.90 -6.38 9.45
C TYR A 613 -7.00 -6.14 7.93
N GLU A 614 -8.09 -6.59 7.28
CA GLU A 614 -8.36 -6.25 5.86
C GLU A 614 -8.45 -4.75 5.60
N ALA A 615 -8.83 -3.99 6.62
CA ALA A 615 -8.94 -2.54 6.58
C ALA A 615 -7.95 -1.87 7.54
N ALA A 616 -6.73 -2.42 7.67
CA ALA A 616 -5.71 -1.88 8.58
C ALA A 616 -5.45 -0.39 8.31
N GLY A 617 -5.58 0.42 9.37
CA GLY A 617 -5.43 1.89 9.34
C GLY A 617 -6.59 2.66 8.72
N ASP A 618 -7.70 2.01 8.35
CA ASP A 618 -8.91 2.72 7.88
C ASP A 618 -9.43 3.69 8.95
N GLY A 619 -9.73 4.93 8.54
CA GLY A 619 -10.12 6.04 9.39
C GLY A 619 -8.96 6.78 10.07
N CYS A 620 -7.71 6.32 9.92
CA CYS A 620 -6.54 6.91 10.58
C CYS A 620 -5.51 7.35 9.54
N LEU A 621 -5.52 8.62 9.16
CA LEU A 621 -4.55 9.23 8.23
C LEU A 621 -3.57 10.18 8.93
N ILE A 622 -3.88 10.58 10.16
CA ILE A 622 -3.08 11.49 10.99
C ILE A 622 -2.84 10.84 12.34
N TYR A 623 -1.59 10.81 12.76
CA TYR A 623 -1.15 10.24 14.03
C TYR A 623 -1.20 11.30 15.15
N PRO A 624 -1.48 10.89 16.42
CA PRO A 624 -1.46 11.78 17.56
C PRO A 624 -0.01 12.14 17.93
N GLY A 625 0.44 13.33 17.54
CA GLY A 625 1.85 13.75 17.67
C GLY A 625 2.35 13.75 19.12
N ARG A 626 1.50 14.17 20.08
CA ARG A 626 1.90 14.29 21.49
C ARG A 626 2.29 12.97 22.13
N TYR A 627 1.82 11.84 21.58
CA TYR A 627 2.26 10.51 22.00
C TYR A 627 3.78 10.31 21.83
N MET A 628 4.38 11.02 20.88
CA MET A 628 5.80 10.99 20.54
C MET A 628 6.52 12.29 20.94
N ASP A 629 5.96 13.06 21.88
CA ASP A 629 6.47 14.38 22.29
C ASP A 629 6.55 15.41 21.14
N ILE A 630 5.67 15.30 20.14
CA ILE A 630 5.54 16.23 19.01
C ILE A 630 4.25 17.06 19.21
N ASP A 631 4.34 18.39 19.25
CA ASP A 631 3.18 19.26 19.51
C ASP A 631 2.34 19.57 18.25
N GLU A 632 2.58 18.86 17.15
CA GLU A 632 1.94 19.04 15.85
C GLU A 632 1.36 17.72 15.30
N PRO A 633 0.36 17.77 14.40
CA PRO A 633 -0.17 16.59 13.73
C PRO A 633 0.93 15.87 12.92
N VAL A 634 0.96 14.54 13.00
CA VAL A 634 1.90 13.74 12.21
C VAL A 634 1.16 13.08 11.05
N ALA A 635 1.47 13.47 9.82
CA ALA A 635 0.86 12.87 8.62
C ALA A 635 1.26 11.40 8.45
N SER A 636 0.38 10.61 7.86
CA SER A 636 0.75 9.37 7.19
C SER A 636 1.27 9.63 5.77
N LEU A 637 2.04 8.70 5.24
CA LEU A 637 2.40 8.62 3.83
C LEU A 637 1.15 8.54 2.95
N ARG A 638 0.07 7.92 3.46
CA ARG A 638 -1.24 7.85 2.81
C ARG A 638 -1.87 9.23 2.65
N LEU A 639 -1.88 10.05 3.69
CA LEU A 639 -2.41 11.42 3.62
C LEU A 639 -1.66 12.27 2.59
N LYS A 640 -0.33 12.14 2.52
CA LYS A 640 0.47 12.84 1.50
C LYS A 640 0.07 12.41 0.10
N ASN A 641 -0.01 11.11 -0.17
CA ASN A 641 -0.41 10.61 -1.48
C ASN A 641 -1.89 10.91 -1.83
N VAL A 642 -2.76 11.07 -0.82
CA VAL A 642 -4.12 11.59 -1.01
C VAL A 642 -4.09 13.05 -1.48
N ALA A 643 -3.33 13.90 -0.80
CA ALA A 643 -3.18 15.31 -1.17
C ALA A 643 -2.58 15.46 -2.57
N ASP A 644 -1.48 14.76 -2.84
CA ASP A 644 -0.84 14.70 -4.16
C ASP A 644 -1.80 14.21 -5.25
N GLY A 645 -2.71 13.28 -4.92
CA GLY A 645 -3.75 12.81 -5.87
C GLY A 645 -4.82 13.87 -6.15
N MET A 646 -5.21 14.65 -5.14
CA MET A 646 -6.13 15.78 -5.32
C MET A 646 -5.49 16.92 -6.13
N GLU A 647 -4.18 17.14 -5.98
CA GLU A 647 -3.40 18.04 -6.84
C GLU A 647 -3.36 17.51 -8.28
N ASP A 648 -3.15 16.21 -8.49
CA ASP A 648 -3.21 15.59 -9.82
C ASP A 648 -4.60 15.75 -10.48
N TYR A 649 -5.67 15.63 -9.70
CA TYR A 649 -7.02 15.90 -10.20
C TYR A 649 -7.14 17.34 -10.73
N ALA A 650 -6.58 18.33 -10.03
CA ALA A 650 -6.56 19.71 -10.48
C ALA A 650 -5.79 19.88 -11.80
N TYR A 651 -4.66 19.19 -11.99
CA TYR A 651 -3.95 19.15 -13.27
C TYR A 651 -4.84 18.63 -14.41
N LEU A 652 -5.57 17.54 -14.15
CA LEU A 652 -6.46 16.94 -15.14
C LEU A 652 -7.59 17.89 -15.53
N ARG A 653 -8.21 18.60 -14.58
CA ARG A 653 -9.24 19.62 -14.84
C ARG A 653 -8.70 20.79 -15.66
N ILE A 654 -7.53 21.32 -15.32
CA ILE A 654 -6.91 22.41 -16.11
C ILE A 654 -6.58 21.93 -17.52
N CYS A 655 -6.09 20.70 -17.67
CA CYS A 655 -5.82 20.11 -18.99
C CYS A 655 -7.09 19.90 -19.79
N GLU A 656 -8.19 19.50 -19.16
CA GLU A 656 -9.49 19.33 -19.82
C GLU A 656 -9.98 20.64 -20.42
N GLU A 657 -9.93 21.73 -19.66
CA GLU A 657 -10.34 23.06 -20.14
C GLU A 657 -9.49 23.54 -21.32
N LYS A 658 -8.20 23.24 -21.30
CA LYS A 658 -7.24 23.73 -22.31
C LYS A 658 -7.13 22.85 -23.55
N MET A 659 -7.16 21.53 -23.36
CA MET A 659 -6.84 20.52 -24.37
C MET A 659 -8.04 19.66 -24.79
N GLY A 660 -9.13 19.67 -24.01
CA GLY A 660 -10.34 18.86 -24.21
C GLY A 660 -10.25 17.46 -23.60
N SER A 661 -11.40 16.90 -23.22
CA SER A 661 -11.52 15.62 -22.50
C SER A 661 -10.87 14.45 -23.24
N GLU A 662 -11.00 14.36 -24.58
CA GLU A 662 -10.38 13.27 -25.38
C GLU A 662 -8.85 13.22 -25.21
N TRP A 663 -8.19 14.37 -25.05
CA TRP A 663 -6.75 14.40 -24.82
C TRP A 663 -6.40 13.89 -23.43
N VAL A 664 -7.17 14.28 -22.41
CA VAL A 664 -6.97 13.86 -21.02
C VAL A 664 -7.25 12.37 -20.86
N ASP A 665 -8.30 11.84 -21.49
CA ASP A 665 -8.64 10.42 -21.49
C ASP A 665 -7.50 9.55 -22.01
N GLN A 666 -6.79 10.01 -23.06
CA GLN A 666 -5.60 9.31 -23.58
C GLN A 666 -4.44 9.27 -22.58
N LYS A 667 -4.36 10.23 -21.65
CA LYS A 667 -3.35 10.24 -20.58
C LYS A 667 -3.77 9.36 -19.42
N THR A 668 -4.99 9.52 -18.93
CA THR A 668 -5.50 8.77 -17.77
C THR A 668 -5.62 7.28 -18.08
N ALA A 669 -5.94 6.88 -19.31
CA ALA A 669 -5.95 5.48 -19.75
C ALA A 669 -4.59 4.78 -19.67
N LYS A 670 -3.46 5.52 -19.58
CA LYS A 670 -2.14 4.91 -19.31
C LYS A 670 -1.92 4.61 -17.83
N ILE A 671 -2.64 5.30 -16.96
CA ILE A 671 -2.53 5.20 -15.51
C ILE A 671 -3.53 4.18 -14.97
N SER A 672 -4.77 4.22 -15.43
CA SER A 672 -5.85 3.34 -14.97
C SER A 672 -6.79 2.98 -16.10
N ASP A 673 -6.98 1.67 -16.32
CA ASP A 673 -7.93 1.11 -17.30
C ASP A 673 -9.29 0.82 -16.66
N SER A 674 -9.30 0.39 -15.39
CA SER A 674 -10.51 0.11 -14.58
C SER A 674 -10.23 0.41 -13.10
N LEU A 675 -11.21 0.20 -12.22
CA LEU A 675 -11.01 0.37 -10.77
C LEU A 675 -9.99 -0.62 -10.16
N THR A 676 -9.75 -1.73 -10.85
CA THR A 676 -8.92 -2.86 -10.39
C THR A 676 -7.74 -3.16 -11.31
N SER A 677 -7.55 -2.37 -12.37
CA SER A 677 -6.45 -2.48 -13.32
C SER A 677 -5.85 -1.10 -13.58
N TYR A 678 -4.68 -0.87 -13.01
CA TYR A 678 -3.94 0.38 -13.05
C TYR A 678 -2.44 0.11 -12.96
N THR A 679 -1.64 1.14 -13.20
CA THR A 679 -0.17 1.03 -13.15
C THR A 679 0.36 0.94 -11.73
N ASP A 680 1.42 0.15 -11.55
CA ASP A 680 2.29 0.11 -10.38
C ASP A 680 3.66 0.75 -10.68
N ASP A 681 3.79 1.48 -11.81
CA ASP A 681 5.03 2.13 -12.24
C ASP A 681 5.04 3.60 -11.80
N ASP A 682 5.72 3.87 -10.69
CA ASP A 682 5.88 5.22 -10.11
C ASP A 682 6.48 6.22 -11.12
N LYS A 683 7.42 5.74 -11.96
CA LYS A 683 8.04 6.58 -12.98
C LYS A 683 7.04 6.93 -14.07
N LEU A 684 6.20 5.99 -14.51
CA LEU A 684 5.17 6.27 -15.50
C LEU A 684 4.20 7.34 -15.00
N LEU A 685 3.75 7.25 -13.74
CA LEU A 685 2.90 8.27 -13.14
C LEU A 685 3.57 9.66 -13.22
N GLN A 686 4.83 9.75 -12.79
CA GLN A 686 5.57 11.02 -12.83
C GLN A 686 5.86 11.52 -14.25
N ASP A 687 6.12 10.63 -15.22
CA ASP A 687 6.28 11.01 -16.62
C ASP A 687 4.98 11.61 -17.18
N ILE A 688 3.82 10.99 -16.90
CA ILE A 688 2.52 11.51 -17.35
C ILE A 688 2.18 12.83 -16.67
N ARG A 689 2.42 12.98 -15.37
CA ARG A 689 2.26 14.27 -14.69
C ARG A 689 3.09 15.38 -15.32
N ASN A 690 4.35 15.09 -15.67
CA ASN A 690 5.18 16.03 -16.40
C ASN A 690 4.63 16.36 -17.80
N GLU A 691 4.03 15.39 -18.51
CA GLU A 691 3.31 15.66 -19.77
C GLU A 691 2.12 16.61 -19.55
N LEU A 692 1.33 16.43 -18.48
CA LEU A 692 0.24 17.34 -18.10
C LEU A 692 0.77 18.75 -17.82
N ALA A 693 1.78 18.88 -16.96
CA ALA A 693 2.41 20.16 -16.62
C ALA A 693 2.88 20.93 -17.85
N ASN A 694 3.55 20.25 -18.77
CA ASN A 694 4.04 20.84 -20.02
C ASN A 694 2.89 21.30 -20.92
N ALA A 695 1.77 20.57 -20.95
CA ALA A 695 0.59 20.95 -21.72
C ALA A 695 -0.13 22.16 -21.13
N ILE A 696 -0.10 22.35 -19.80
CA ILE A 696 -0.67 23.53 -19.14
C ILE A 696 0.18 24.78 -19.41
N CYS A 697 1.52 24.63 -19.44
CA CYS A 697 2.45 25.74 -19.65
C CYS A 697 2.66 26.15 -21.12
N GLY A 698 2.45 25.23 -22.06
CA GLY A 698 2.61 25.45 -23.50
C GLY A 698 1.41 26.12 -24.15
#